data_AF-A0A943TP96-F1
#
_entry.id   AF-A0A943TP96-F1
#
_cell.length_a   1.000
_cell.length_b   1.000
_cell.length_c   1.000
_cell.angle_alpha   90.00
_cell.angle_beta   90.00
_cell.angle_gamma   90.00
#
_symmetry.space_group_name_H-M   'P 1'
#
loop_
_entity.id
_entity.type
_entity.pdbx_description
1 polymer ?
#
loop_
_entity_poly.entity_id
_entity_poly.type
_entity_poly.pdbx_seq_one_letter_code
_entity_poly.pdbx_strand_id
1 'polypeptide(L)'
;MIYKIHSKRLKKNKWNLDLPLDVAMRDYANEIVSLSDSQVMRFIDEINGTHDRDKKIRAIKNKIKAEKRKDRSRESRVLMRELYKSLYELQFQKDYVCIVMDSNADYDRANKGFKINGITYRRFLGTNGGIKNSTIVYVNEDIYPELKKRLDNGRDKTKEIIPAKLEAYQALICSGSTPIPPPHGIIVVDDCITNFTEDIIMINDEADGEPVMDEIKDYPIEHNNSDGFGLMLPSYSRRVNGYLNGDYEHTIAGMNTRYAWTKGMVYTFDFIRFAEKKAGTYFINDAWGQRRDVREAEVILTVSMLKLWDSYSSWEEYFEQCEKNHYEFSITKTTPEELENVRDMNYQFLQSFQFTDDEIRQLCNPTITEVKEVLGLDYRKSLAFLLGCGMDEHNILDAEIQPYIKALMICPDLINDNFVRKKIWYMIKTRVDRSKKGSIKINANFAMISGDPYALAQSMFHMQVTGLLGRGEVYHKYWIDHGSDEIVCFRAPMTCHNNIRKLRLCKSDEAAYWFKYINTVLILNAWDTTCDAMNGADFDGDTSMCTDNPMILKNTLNSPTIMCVQRKAKKIVPTEDDIIQANKLAFNDDIGIITNHVTSMFDVQAKFPPESKEYKTLEYRIMCGQLYQQNSID
;
A
#
# COMPACT_ATOMS: atom_id res chain seq x y z
N MET A 1 11.94 -6.44 17.48
CA MET A 1 12.18 -7.86 17.18
C MET A 1 11.20 -8.68 17.96
N ILE A 2 10.62 -9.71 17.37
CA ILE A 2 9.68 -10.63 18.02
C ILE A 2 9.97 -12.06 17.59
N TYR A 3 9.37 -13.02 18.28
CA TYR A 3 9.29 -14.39 17.78
C TYR A 3 8.28 -14.51 16.64
N LYS A 4 8.68 -15.16 15.54
CA LYS A 4 7.79 -15.70 14.51
C LYS A 4 8.03 -17.21 14.39
N ILE A 5 7.15 -18.00 15.00
CA ILE A 5 7.38 -19.44 15.21
C ILE A 5 6.27 -20.26 14.55
N HIS A 6 6.65 -21.38 13.94
CA HIS A 6 5.68 -22.38 13.44
C HIS A 6 5.02 -23.14 14.60
N SER A 7 3.70 -23.32 14.52
CA SER A 7 2.89 -24.04 15.49
C SER A 7 3.39 -25.48 15.76
N LYS A 8 3.98 -26.13 14.75
CA LYS A 8 4.64 -27.44 14.85
C LYS A 8 5.76 -27.46 15.90
N ARG A 9 6.48 -26.34 16.10
CA ARG A 9 7.51 -26.21 17.12
C ARG A 9 6.89 -26.17 18.51
N LEU A 10 5.80 -25.42 18.70
CA LEU A 10 5.04 -25.42 19.95
C LEU A 10 4.50 -26.82 20.25
N LYS A 11 3.89 -27.48 19.27
CA LYS A 11 3.35 -28.85 19.38
C LYS A 11 4.41 -29.86 19.83
N LYS A 12 5.61 -29.84 19.23
CA LYS A 12 6.74 -30.70 19.62
C LYS A 12 7.18 -30.47 21.08
N ASN A 13 7.02 -29.26 21.59
CA ASN A 13 7.33 -28.88 22.96
C ASN A 13 6.08 -28.87 23.86
N LYS A 14 5.03 -29.61 23.51
CA LYS A 14 3.80 -29.74 24.29
C LYS A 14 3.17 -28.37 24.67
N TRP A 15 3.30 -27.38 23.78
CA TRP A 15 2.80 -26.01 23.95
C TRP A 15 3.41 -25.24 25.12
N ASN A 16 4.61 -25.65 25.56
CA ASN A 16 5.43 -24.97 26.55
C ASN A 16 6.89 -24.98 26.08
N LEU A 17 7.27 -23.91 25.37
CA LEU A 17 8.56 -23.80 24.71
C LEU A 17 9.54 -22.99 25.59
N ASP A 18 10.71 -23.55 25.84
CA ASP A 18 11.86 -22.81 26.38
C ASP A 18 12.81 -22.47 25.22
N LEU A 19 12.89 -21.19 24.89
CA LEU A 19 13.67 -20.63 23.80
C LEU A 19 14.18 -19.24 24.19
N PRO A 20 15.23 -19.12 25.02
CA PRO A 20 15.84 -17.83 25.35
C PRO A 20 16.29 -17.06 24.10
N LEU A 21 16.27 -15.72 24.17
CA LEU A 21 16.55 -14.87 23.00
C LEU A 21 17.94 -15.11 22.41
N ASP A 22 18.97 -15.28 23.23
CA ASP A 22 20.34 -15.53 22.78
C ASP A 22 20.46 -16.86 22.03
N VAL A 23 19.77 -17.90 22.48
CA VAL A 23 19.66 -19.19 21.79
C VAL A 23 18.91 -19.03 20.46
N ALA A 24 17.79 -18.32 20.47
CA ALA A 24 17.01 -18.07 19.26
C ALA A 24 17.82 -17.31 18.21
N MET A 25 18.55 -16.27 18.59
CA MET A 25 19.37 -15.49 17.67
C MET A 25 20.56 -16.26 17.10
N ARG A 26 21.14 -17.19 17.88
CA ARG A 26 22.30 -17.98 17.45
C ARG A 26 21.90 -19.16 16.56
N ASP A 27 20.89 -19.91 16.98
CA ASP A 27 20.56 -21.22 16.41
C ASP A 27 19.31 -21.19 15.52
N TYR A 28 18.46 -20.16 15.65
CA TYR A 28 17.15 -20.04 15.00
C TYR A 28 16.87 -18.62 14.50
N ALA A 29 17.85 -17.96 13.90
CA ALA A 29 17.76 -16.55 13.51
C ALA A 29 16.56 -16.24 12.59
N ASN A 30 16.08 -17.22 11.82
CA ASN A 30 14.90 -17.12 10.97
C ASN A 30 13.56 -17.07 11.73
N GLU A 31 13.55 -17.42 13.01
CA GLU A 31 12.38 -17.31 13.90
C GLU A 31 12.33 -15.96 14.65
N ILE A 32 13.29 -15.07 14.39
CA ILE A 32 13.31 -13.71 14.90
C ILE A 32 13.08 -12.75 13.75
N VAL A 33 12.01 -11.96 13.85
CA VAL A 33 11.67 -10.96 12.82
C VAL A 33 11.64 -9.56 13.42
N SER A 34 12.06 -8.58 12.63
CA SER A 34 11.88 -7.17 12.95
C SER A 34 10.43 -6.77 12.73
N LEU A 35 9.92 -5.91 13.60
CA LEU A 35 8.67 -5.19 13.41
C LEU A 35 8.96 -3.70 13.34
N SER A 36 8.18 -3.00 12.53
CA SER A 36 8.14 -1.54 12.53
C SER A 36 7.45 -1.04 13.80
N ASP A 37 7.76 0.20 14.20
CA ASP A 37 7.00 0.85 15.26
C ASP A 37 5.54 1.05 14.82
N SER A 38 4.61 0.88 15.76
CA SER A 38 3.17 0.91 15.50
C SER A 38 2.40 1.22 16.80
N GLN A 39 1.13 1.58 16.69
CA GLN A 39 0.31 1.92 17.86
C GLN A 39 0.29 0.81 18.91
N VAL A 40 0.20 -0.47 18.49
CA VAL A 40 0.24 -1.60 19.43
C VAL A 40 1.60 -1.73 20.13
N MET A 41 2.71 -1.42 19.45
CA MET A 41 4.04 -1.46 20.09
C MET A 41 4.15 -0.37 21.15
N ARG A 42 3.65 0.84 20.86
CA ARG A 42 3.64 1.95 21.82
C ARG A 42 2.74 1.67 23.02
N PHE A 43 1.57 1.05 22.82
CA PHE A 43 0.72 0.58 23.93
C PHE A 43 1.42 -0.46 24.81
N ILE A 44 2.08 -1.45 24.22
CA ILE A 44 2.81 -2.47 25.01
C ILE A 44 3.93 -1.81 25.82
N ASP A 45 4.65 -0.87 25.22
CA ASP A 45 5.74 -0.17 25.88
C ASP A 45 5.23 0.67 27.05
N GLU A 46 4.10 1.36 26.88
CA GLU A 46 3.46 2.12 27.94
C GLU A 46 2.96 1.24 29.09
N ILE A 47 2.26 0.14 28.79
CA ILE A 47 1.74 -0.81 29.80
C ILE A 47 2.91 -1.40 30.62
N ASN A 48 4.05 -1.65 29.97
CA ASN A 48 5.26 -2.15 30.61
C ASN A 48 6.10 -1.06 31.32
N GLY A 49 5.68 0.22 31.32
CA GLY A 49 6.46 1.33 31.88
C GLY A 49 7.79 1.59 31.15
N THR A 50 7.89 1.16 29.89
CA THR A 50 9.09 1.31 29.08
C THR A 50 9.13 2.68 28.41
N HIS A 51 9.75 3.64 29.06
CA HIS A 51 9.97 4.98 28.49
C HIS A 51 11.32 5.09 27.75
N ASP A 52 11.37 5.95 26.73
CA ASP A 52 12.57 6.35 25.98
C ASP A 52 13.34 5.21 25.30
N ARG A 53 12.65 4.14 24.88
CA ARG A 53 13.29 2.97 24.25
C ARG A 53 14.14 3.38 23.03
N ASP A 54 13.61 4.22 22.15
CA ASP A 54 14.31 4.66 20.95
C ASP A 54 15.56 5.49 21.25
N LYS A 55 15.48 6.37 22.26
CA LYS A 55 16.62 7.17 22.71
C LYS A 55 17.73 6.28 23.27
N LYS A 56 17.37 5.25 24.05
CA LYS A 56 18.31 4.24 24.58
C LYS A 56 18.94 3.43 23.45
N ILE A 57 18.15 2.96 22.49
CA ILE A 57 18.62 2.24 21.29
C ILE A 57 19.61 3.11 20.50
N ARG A 58 19.28 4.38 20.26
CA ARG A 58 20.14 5.32 19.52
C ARG A 58 21.47 5.56 20.25
N ALA A 59 21.43 5.74 21.57
CA ALA A 59 22.64 5.89 22.37
C ALA A 59 23.55 4.65 22.29
N ILE A 60 22.98 3.44 22.35
CA ILE A 60 23.75 2.19 22.22
C ILE A 60 24.31 2.04 20.80
N LYS A 61 23.53 2.32 19.75
CA LYS A 61 24.02 2.31 18.37
C LYS A 61 25.19 3.28 18.16
N ASN A 62 25.13 4.47 18.75
CA ASN A 62 26.23 5.44 18.71
C ASN A 62 27.49 4.92 19.42
N LYS A 63 27.34 4.28 20.58
CA LYS A 63 28.45 3.61 21.29
C LYS A 63 29.06 2.48 20.44
N ILE A 64 28.24 1.65 19.79
CA ILE A 64 28.69 0.60 18.86
C ILE A 64 29.47 1.20 17.68
N LYS A 65 28.97 2.30 17.09
CA LYS A 65 29.65 2.98 15.97
C LYS A 65 31.00 3.56 16.39
N ALA A 66 31.08 4.17 17.57
CA ALA A 66 32.32 4.68 18.13
C ALA A 66 33.32 3.55 18.41
N GLU A 67 32.87 2.42 18.95
CA GLU A 67 33.72 1.27 19.28
C GLU A 67 34.26 0.57 18.03
N LYS A 68 33.46 0.49 16.95
CA LYS A 68 33.91 -0.04 15.64
C LYS A 68 35.08 0.74 15.02
N ARG A 69 35.31 1.99 15.42
CA ARG A 69 36.40 2.84 14.92
C ARG A 69 37.73 2.63 15.66
N LYS A 70 37.72 1.89 16.77
CA LYS A 70 38.93 1.61 17.56
C LYS A 70 39.64 0.36 17.06
N ASP A 71 40.92 0.24 17.37
CA ASP A 71 41.69 -0.98 17.12
C ASP A 71 41.12 -2.17 17.90
N ARG A 72 41.13 -3.35 17.27
CA ARG A 72 40.52 -4.56 17.83
C ARG A 72 41.30 -5.08 19.04
N SER A 73 40.89 -4.68 20.24
CA SER A 73 41.39 -5.23 21.52
C SER A 73 40.47 -6.31 22.11
N ARG A 74 40.96 -7.07 23.10
CA ARG A 74 40.13 -8.04 23.86
C ARG A 74 39.00 -7.33 24.60
N GLU A 75 39.26 -6.15 25.15
CA GLU A 75 38.29 -5.31 25.86
C GLU A 75 37.21 -4.80 24.91
N SER A 76 37.60 -4.33 23.72
CA SER A 76 36.67 -3.87 22.67
C SER A 76 35.71 -4.97 22.24
N ARG A 77 36.19 -6.23 22.12
CA ARG A 77 35.33 -7.39 21.80
C ARG A 77 34.32 -7.71 22.90
N VAL A 78 34.69 -7.59 24.17
CA VAL A 78 33.78 -7.83 25.31
C VAL A 78 32.71 -6.74 25.35
N LEU A 79 33.13 -5.47 25.30
CA LEU A 79 32.21 -4.32 25.30
C LEU A 79 31.24 -4.38 24.11
N MET A 80 31.72 -4.73 22.91
CA MET A 80 30.86 -4.90 21.73
C MET A 80 29.79 -5.98 21.95
N ARG A 81 30.15 -7.11 22.57
CA ARG A 81 29.20 -8.18 22.87
C ARG A 81 28.13 -7.71 23.85
N GLU A 82 28.51 -6.98 24.90
CA GLU A 82 27.58 -6.41 25.89
C GLU A 82 26.65 -5.35 25.28
N LEU A 83 27.19 -4.48 24.42
CA LEU A 83 26.40 -3.47 23.71
C LEU A 83 25.39 -4.12 22.76
N TYR A 84 25.77 -5.14 21.99
CA TYR A 84 24.82 -5.86 21.13
C TYR A 84 23.79 -6.64 21.95
N LYS A 85 24.18 -7.29 23.05
CA LYS A 85 23.24 -7.96 23.94
C LYS A 85 22.19 -6.98 24.48
N SER A 86 22.64 -5.84 25.01
CA SER A 86 21.76 -4.78 25.51
C SER A 86 20.86 -4.22 24.41
N LEU A 87 21.40 -4.05 23.20
CA LEU A 87 20.64 -3.60 22.04
C LEU A 87 19.52 -4.59 21.70
N TYR A 88 19.83 -5.89 21.65
CA TYR A 88 18.87 -6.91 21.30
C TYR A 88 17.79 -7.09 22.38
N GLU A 89 18.15 -7.05 23.66
CA GLU A 89 17.19 -7.08 24.76
C GLU A 89 16.23 -5.88 24.71
N LEU A 90 16.73 -4.68 24.40
CA LEU A 90 15.89 -3.49 24.25
C LEU A 90 15.00 -3.53 23.01
N GLN A 91 15.47 -4.15 21.92
CA GLN A 91 14.72 -4.27 20.69
C GLN A 91 13.74 -5.45 20.70
N PHE A 92 13.90 -6.40 21.62
CA PHE A 92 13.09 -7.61 21.69
C PHE A 92 11.82 -7.35 22.48
N GLN A 93 10.68 -7.46 21.80
CA GLN A 93 9.37 -7.33 22.40
C GLN A 93 8.89 -8.72 22.79
N LYS A 94 9.03 -9.06 24.08
CA LYS A 94 8.65 -10.37 24.61
C LYS A 94 7.13 -10.54 24.65
N ASP A 95 6.35 -9.46 24.79
CA ASP A 95 4.91 -9.55 25.02
C ASP A 95 4.07 -9.67 23.74
N TYR A 96 4.72 -9.81 22.59
CA TYR A 96 4.09 -9.91 21.28
C TYR A 96 4.79 -10.98 20.44
N VAL A 97 4.06 -11.98 19.95
CA VAL A 97 4.58 -13.05 19.11
C VAL A 97 3.68 -13.35 17.92
N CYS A 98 4.27 -13.77 16.81
CA CYS A 98 3.57 -14.24 15.64
C CYS A 98 3.68 -15.76 15.54
N ILE A 99 2.55 -16.46 15.44
CA ILE A 99 2.53 -17.92 15.28
C ILE A 99 2.05 -18.26 13.87
N VAL A 100 2.88 -18.97 13.11
CA VAL A 100 2.51 -19.52 11.80
C VAL A 100 1.81 -20.86 12.04
N MET A 101 0.53 -20.94 11.67
CA MET A 101 -0.30 -22.13 11.83
C MET A 101 0.01 -23.13 10.73
N ASP A 102 0.42 -24.35 11.12
CA ASP A 102 0.69 -25.44 10.18
C ASP A 102 -0.58 -26.26 9.89
N SER A 103 -1.64 -26.10 10.69
CA SER A 103 -2.96 -26.69 10.46
C SER A 103 -4.07 -25.97 11.24
N ASN A 104 -5.32 -26.10 10.80
CA ASN A 104 -6.49 -25.57 11.53
C ASN A 104 -6.61 -26.16 12.95
N ALA A 105 -6.24 -27.43 13.12
CA ALA A 105 -6.23 -28.07 14.44
C ALA A 105 -5.18 -27.48 15.38
N ASP A 106 -4.01 -27.08 14.84
CA ASP A 106 -3.00 -26.40 15.62
C ASP A 106 -3.48 -24.99 16.01
N TYR A 107 -4.21 -24.29 15.14
CA TYR A 107 -4.83 -22.99 15.49
C TYR A 107 -5.84 -23.12 16.64
N ASP A 108 -6.75 -24.10 16.56
CA ASP A 108 -7.71 -24.39 17.63
C ASP A 108 -7.03 -24.72 18.96
N ARG A 109 -5.90 -25.43 18.92
CA ARG A 109 -5.13 -25.72 20.13
C ARG A 109 -4.38 -24.51 20.65
N ALA A 110 -3.79 -23.68 19.78
CA ALA A 110 -3.07 -22.47 20.15
C ALA A 110 -3.99 -21.47 20.87
N ASN A 111 -5.26 -21.38 20.46
CA ASN A 111 -6.26 -20.48 21.06
C ASN A 111 -6.65 -20.87 22.50
N LYS A 112 -6.32 -22.09 22.95
CA LYS A 112 -6.44 -22.50 24.36
C LYS A 112 -5.28 -22.01 25.25
N GLY A 113 -4.33 -21.28 24.68
CA GLY A 113 -3.14 -20.78 25.35
C GLY A 113 -1.92 -21.71 25.21
N PHE A 114 -0.74 -21.08 25.24
CA PHE A 114 0.56 -21.72 25.23
C PHE A 114 1.60 -20.87 25.96
N LYS A 115 2.78 -21.44 26.23
CA LYS A 115 3.87 -20.74 26.91
C LYS A 115 5.14 -20.67 26.07
N ILE A 116 5.81 -19.52 26.13
CA ILE A 116 7.19 -19.34 25.65
C ILE A 116 7.99 -18.67 26.76
N ASN A 117 9.11 -19.28 27.18
CA ASN A 117 9.96 -18.78 28.27
C ASN A 117 9.19 -18.47 29.56
N GLY A 118 8.21 -19.31 29.88
CA GLY A 118 7.34 -19.16 31.06
C GLY A 118 6.19 -18.15 30.92
N ILE A 119 6.18 -17.31 29.88
CA ILE A 119 5.10 -16.34 29.61
C ILE A 119 3.94 -17.05 28.93
N THR A 120 2.70 -16.86 29.42
CA THR A 120 1.49 -17.37 28.79
C THR A 120 0.99 -16.40 27.73
N TYR A 121 0.63 -16.91 26.55
CA TYR A 121 0.16 -16.11 25.43
C TYR A 121 -1.30 -16.43 25.08
N ARG A 122 -2.04 -15.39 24.71
CA ARG A 122 -3.43 -15.44 24.25
C ARG A 122 -3.57 -14.83 22.86
N ARG A 123 -4.50 -15.37 22.07
CA ARG A 123 -4.83 -14.86 20.73
C ARG A 123 -5.21 -13.39 20.83
N PHE A 124 -4.59 -12.55 20.00
CA PHE A 124 -4.90 -11.13 19.93
C PHE A 124 -5.69 -10.80 18.69
N LEU A 125 -5.09 -10.96 17.50
CA LEU A 125 -5.74 -10.75 16.21
C LEU A 125 -4.95 -11.39 15.04
N GLY A 126 -5.60 -11.53 13.90
CA GLY A 126 -4.97 -11.77 12.60
C GLY A 126 -4.79 -10.46 11.83
N THR A 127 -3.60 -10.16 11.34
CA THR A 127 -3.41 -9.05 10.38
C THR A 127 -3.70 -9.54 8.97
N ASN A 128 -4.14 -8.68 8.05
CA ASN A 128 -4.49 -9.10 6.67
C ASN A 128 -3.35 -9.88 5.99
N GLY A 129 -2.13 -9.35 6.03
CA GLY A 129 -0.95 -10.05 5.51
C GLY A 129 -0.55 -11.28 6.34
N GLY A 130 -0.88 -11.29 7.63
CA GLY A 130 -0.68 -12.44 8.51
C GLY A 130 -1.59 -13.60 8.13
N ILE A 131 -2.91 -13.37 8.04
CA ILE A 131 -3.94 -14.36 7.73
C ILE A 131 -3.64 -15.06 6.39
N LYS A 132 -3.32 -14.30 5.33
CA LYS A 132 -2.90 -14.87 4.03
C LYS A 132 -1.72 -15.83 4.12
N ASN A 133 -0.83 -15.62 5.10
CA ASN A 133 0.33 -16.46 5.39
C ASN A 133 0.11 -17.35 6.63
N SER A 134 -1.14 -17.62 6.97
CA SER A 134 -1.55 -18.45 8.13
C SER A 134 -0.88 -18.03 9.45
N THR A 135 -0.59 -16.74 9.61
CA THR A 135 0.14 -16.16 10.74
C THR A 135 -0.80 -15.33 11.61
N ILE A 136 -0.87 -15.66 12.89
CA ILE A 136 -1.72 -14.97 13.88
C ILE A 136 -0.87 -14.33 14.97
N VAL A 137 -1.30 -13.16 15.44
CA VAL A 137 -0.67 -12.43 16.54
C VAL A 137 -1.21 -12.92 17.88
N TYR A 138 -0.29 -13.25 18.79
CA TYR A 138 -0.58 -13.56 20.18
C TYR A 138 0.18 -12.58 21.08
N VAL A 139 -0.41 -12.23 22.22
CA VAL A 139 0.19 -11.32 23.20
C VAL A 139 0.25 -11.96 24.58
N ASN A 140 1.13 -11.46 25.43
CA ASN A 140 1.21 -11.88 26.83
C ASN A 140 -0.15 -11.70 27.51
N GLU A 141 -0.62 -12.76 28.17
CA GLU A 141 -1.91 -12.81 28.87
C GLU A 141 -2.02 -11.73 29.96
N ASP A 142 -0.92 -11.35 30.61
CA ASP A 142 -0.90 -10.35 31.68
C ASP A 142 -1.31 -8.94 31.19
N ILE A 143 -0.93 -8.59 29.96
CA ILE A 143 -1.23 -7.27 29.36
C ILE A 143 -2.46 -7.29 28.45
N TYR A 144 -2.98 -8.48 28.14
CA TYR A 144 -4.11 -8.67 27.23
C TYR A 144 -5.36 -7.85 27.61
N PRO A 145 -5.80 -7.77 28.88
CA PRO A 145 -7.04 -7.05 29.22
C PRO A 145 -6.98 -5.55 28.86
N GLU A 146 -5.86 -4.88 29.18
CA GLU A 146 -5.68 -3.47 28.87
C GLU A 146 -5.48 -3.25 27.37
N LEU A 147 -4.70 -4.10 26.69
CA LEU A 147 -4.55 -4.04 25.24
C LEU A 147 -5.89 -4.22 24.51
N LYS A 148 -6.74 -5.16 24.96
CA LYS A 148 -8.04 -5.41 24.34
C LYS A 148 -9.00 -4.24 24.55
N LYS A 149 -8.99 -3.62 25.74
CA LYS A 149 -9.75 -2.39 26.02
C LYS A 149 -9.35 -1.27 25.05
N ARG A 150 -8.04 -1.01 24.89
CA ARG A 150 -7.54 0.02 23.96
C ARG A 150 -7.85 -0.35 22.50
N LEU A 151 -7.76 -1.62 22.13
CA LEU A 151 -8.14 -2.10 20.79
C LEU A 151 -9.61 -1.83 20.49
N ASP A 152 -10.53 -2.12 21.43
CA ASP A 152 -11.97 -1.89 21.22
C ASP A 152 -12.34 -0.39 21.25
N ASN A 153 -11.51 0.46 21.87
CA ASN A 153 -11.63 1.92 21.91
C ASN A 153 -13.05 2.45 22.19
N GLY A 154 -13.77 1.80 23.12
CA GLY A 154 -15.12 2.22 23.52
C GLY A 154 -16.23 2.03 22.48
N ARG A 155 -16.00 1.33 21.37
CA ARG A 155 -17.03 1.08 20.34
C ARG A 155 -18.26 0.38 20.90
N ASP A 156 -19.43 0.64 20.32
CA ASP A 156 -20.62 -0.20 20.52
C ASP A 156 -20.37 -1.63 19.98
N LYS A 157 -20.40 -2.61 20.88
CA LYS A 157 -20.17 -4.03 20.55
C LYS A 157 -21.41 -4.74 20.02
N THR A 158 -22.57 -4.10 20.03
CA THR A 158 -23.84 -4.67 19.55
C THR A 158 -24.07 -4.44 18.06
N LYS A 159 -23.22 -3.64 17.40
CA LYS A 159 -23.27 -3.38 15.97
C LYS A 159 -22.94 -4.64 15.15
N GLU A 160 -23.78 -4.90 14.16
CA GLU A 160 -23.57 -6.00 13.23
C GLU A 160 -22.51 -5.65 12.18
N ILE A 161 -21.48 -6.48 12.07
CA ILE A 161 -20.39 -6.33 11.10
C ILE A 161 -19.92 -7.72 10.66
N ILE A 162 -19.32 -7.80 9.47
CA ILE A 162 -18.68 -9.02 8.99
C ILE A 162 -17.46 -9.32 9.88
N PRO A 163 -17.32 -10.51 10.50
CA PRO A 163 -16.23 -10.83 11.41
C PRO A 163 -14.83 -10.56 10.84
N ALA A 164 -14.60 -10.94 9.57
CA ALA A 164 -13.35 -10.68 8.86
C ALA A 164 -13.05 -9.17 8.74
N LYS A 165 -14.07 -8.34 8.45
CA LYS A 165 -13.91 -6.88 8.36
C LYS A 165 -13.59 -6.27 9.72
N LEU A 166 -14.24 -6.72 10.79
CA LEU A 166 -13.94 -6.23 12.14
C LEU A 166 -12.49 -6.51 12.52
N GLU A 167 -11.99 -7.73 12.28
CA GLU A 167 -10.60 -8.05 12.58
C GLU A 167 -9.62 -7.29 11.70
N ALA A 168 -9.93 -7.10 10.41
CA ALA A 168 -9.12 -6.24 9.53
C ALA A 168 -9.02 -4.79 10.06
N TYR A 169 -10.10 -4.26 10.63
CA TYR A 169 -10.09 -2.93 11.25
C TYR A 169 -9.34 -2.91 12.58
N GLN A 170 -9.45 -3.99 13.39
CA GLN A 170 -8.66 -4.14 14.61
C GLN A 170 -7.15 -4.19 14.31
N ALA A 171 -6.76 -4.87 13.23
CA ALA A 171 -5.38 -5.01 12.80
C ALA A 171 -4.71 -3.69 12.40
N LEU A 172 -5.46 -2.59 12.23
CA LEU A 172 -4.90 -1.28 11.89
C LEU A 172 -3.85 -0.81 12.89
N ILE A 173 -4.01 -1.13 14.18
CA ILE A 173 -3.03 -0.74 15.22
C ILE A 173 -1.67 -1.44 15.09
N CYS A 174 -1.61 -2.53 14.31
CA CYS A 174 -0.38 -3.25 13.98
C CYS A 174 0.35 -2.66 12.77
N SER A 175 -0.23 -1.66 12.09
CA SER A 175 0.40 -1.01 10.94
C SER A 175 1.64 -0.24 11.37
N GLY A 176 2.75 -0.48 10.68
CA GLY A 176 3.96 0.33 10.84
C GLY A 176 3.64 1.81 10.60
N SER A 177 3.75 2.64 11.62
CA SER A 177 3.25 4.02 11.58
C SER A 177 4.01 4.95 12.52
N THR A 178 4.19 6.19 12.06
CA THR A 178 4.89 7.26 12.77
C THR A 178 3.88 8.28 13.29
N PRO A 179 3.84 8.56 14.61
CA PRO A 179 3.07 9.67 15.16
C PRO A 179 3.50 11.02 14.56
N ILE A 180 2.53 11.86 14.22
CA ILE A 180 2.75 13.22 13.72
C ILE A 180 2.07 14.24 14.64
N PRO A 181 2.41 15.54 14.54
CA PRO A 181 1.70 16.56 15.29
C PRO A 181 0.19 16.45 15.04
N PRO A 182 -0.63 16.37 16.09
CA PRO A 182 -2.07 16.21 15.92
C PRO A 182 -2.63 17.43 15.17
N PRO A 183 -3.67 17.24 14.32
CA PRO A 183 -4.42 18.36 13.77
C PRO A 183 -5.16 19.08 14.91
N HIS A 184 -5.32 20.40 14.81
CA HIS A 184 -6.04 21.19 15.80
C HIS A 184 -7.54 20.87 15.83
N GLY A 185 -8.09 20.34 14.74
CA GLY A 185 -9.44 19.85 14.65
C GLY A 185 -9.64 18.92 13.46
N ILE A 186 -10.57 17.99 13.60
CA ILE A 186 -10.98 17.03 12.58
C ILE A 186 -12.50 17.09 12.47
N ILE A 187 -13.03 17.09 11.26
CA ILE A 187 -14.46 16.86 10.99
C ILE A 187 -14.59 15.59 10.17
N VAL A 188 -15.52 14.71 10.55
CA VAL A 188 -15.88 13.53 9.77
C VAL A 188 -17.15 13.85 8.97
N VAL A 189 -17.13 13.63 7.66
CA VAL A 189 -18.27 13.91 6.76
C VAL A 189 -18.72 12.64 6.04
N ASP A 190 -19.92 12.67 5.49
CA ASP A 190 -20.39 11.61 4.60
C ASP A 190 -19.53 11.50 3.34
N ASP A 191 -19.52 10.30 2.76
CA ASP A 191 -18.86 10.07 1.48
C ASP A 191 -19.55 10.82 0.32
N CYS A 192 -18.77 11.16 -0.70
CA CYS A 192 -19.24 11.78 -1.92
C CYS A 192 -19.73 10.72 -2.91
N ILE A 193 -21.04 10.48 -2.94
CA ILE A 193 -21.66 9.52 -3.85
C ILE A 193 -22.15 10.21 -5.12
N THR A 194 -21.80 9.65 -6.28
CA THR A 194 -22.30 10.06 -7.60
C THR A 194 -23.04 8.91 -8.26
N ASN A 195 -23.97 9.25 -9.15
CA ASN A 195 -24.80 8.28 -9.87
C ASN A 195 -24.78 8.59 -11.36
N PHE A 196 -24.52 7.56 -12.17
CA PHE A 196 -24.48 7.67 -13.63
C PHE A 196 -24.78 6.30 -14.27
N THR A 197 -24.82 6.24 -15.60
CA THR A 197 -24.95 4.98 -16.34
C THR A 197 -23.69 4.68 -17.15
N GLU A 198 -23.41 3.40 -17.38
CA GLU A 198 -22.31 2.91 -18.22
C GLU A 198 -22.70 1.58 -18.87
N ASP A 199 -22.16 1.30 -20.06
CA ASP A 199 -22.16 -0.04 -20.64
C ASP A 199 -21.13 -0.92 -19.92
N ILE A 200 -21.54 -2.10 -19.44
CA ILE A 200 -20.70 -3.00 -18.65
C ILE A 200 -20.77 -4.45 -19.19
N ILE A 201 -19.79 -5.24 -18.76
CA ILE A 201 -19.82 -6.70 -18.85
C ILE A 201 -20.07 -7.23 -17.44
N MET A 202 -21.22 -7.84 -17.21
CA MET A 202 -21.57 -8.48 -15.95
C MET A 202 -21.12 -9.94 -15.96
N ILE A 203 -20.42 -10.37 -14.91
CA ILE A 203 -20.05 -11.78 -14.70
C ILE A 203 -20.70 -12.30 -13.41
N ASN A 204 -21.46 -13.38 -13.51
CA ASN A 204 -22.21 -13.97 -12.41
C ASN A 204 -21.87 -15.47 -12.22
N ASP A 205 -21.56 -15.88 -10.99
CA ASP A 205 -21.27 -17.28 -10.60
C ASP A 205 -22.26 -17.91 -9.60
N GLU A 206 -23.43 -17.31 -9.41
CA GLU A 206 -24.42 -17.79 -8.45
C GLU A 206 -25.12 -19.09 -8.89
N ALA A 207 -25.17 -19.35 -10.20
CA ALA A 207 -25.73 -20.57 -10.76
C ALA A 207 -24.71 -21.72 -10.78
N ASP A 208 -25.20 -22.97 -10.70
CA ASP A 208 -24.38 -24.16 -10.87
C ASP A 208 -23.77 -24.21 -12.28
N GLY A 209 -22.43 -24.27 -12.38
CA GLY A 209 -21.72 -24.43 -13.65
C GLY A 209 -20.59 -23.42 -13.85
N GLU A 210 -20.31 -23.09 -15.13
CA GLU A 210 -19.41 -22.00 -15.48
C GLU A 210 -20.11 -20.63 -15.28
N PRO A 211 -19.37 -19.56 -14.95
CA PRO A 211 -19.95 -18.22 -14.83
C PRO A 211 -20.72 -17.77 -16.09
N VAL A 212 -21.74 -16.94 -15.91
CA VAL A 212 -22.47 -16.32 -17.02
C VAL A 212 -21.91 -14.92 -17.27
N MET A 213 -21.70 -14.57 -18.53
CA MET A 213 -21.18 -13.26 -18.95
C MET A 213 -22.20 -12.57 -19.86
N ASP A 214 -22.68 -11.41 -19.44
CA ASP A 214 -23.69 -10.62 -20.14
C ASP A 214 -23.20 -9.19 -20.39
N GLU A 215 -23.38 -8.70 -21.62
CA GLU A 215 -23.20 -7.27 -21.93
C GLU A 215 -24.48 -6.51 -21.60
N ILE A 216 -24.38 -5.55 -20.68
CA ILE A 216 -25.52 -4.75 -20.23
C ILE A 216 -25.28 -3.29 -20.61
N LYS A 217 -26.24 -2.70 -21.33
CA LYS A 217 -26.21 -1.29 -21.70
C LYS A 217 -26.86 -0.41 -20.65
N ASP A 218 -26.37 0.82 -20.52
CA ASP A 218 -26.92 1.85 -19.64
C ASP A 218 -27.14 1.35 -18.19
N TYR A 219 -26.22 0.52 -17.69
CA TYR A 219 -26.33 -0.03 -16.34
C TYR A 219 -26.14 1.08 -15.29
N PRO A 220 -27.00 1.17 -14.26
CA PRO A 220 -26.89 2.19 -13.21
C PRO A 220 -25.69 1.91 -12.30
N ILE A 221 -24.81 2.90 -12.17
CA ILE A 221 -23.61 2.87 -11.34
C ILE A 221 -23.78 3.86 -10.19
N GLU A 222 -23.61 3.36 -8.97
CA GLU A 222 -23.38 4.17 -7.77
C GLU A 222 -21.88 4.16 -7.49
N HIS A 223 -21.23 5.32 -7.59
CA HIS A 223 -19.79 5.45 -7.40
C HIS A 223 -19.51 6.28 -6.14
N ASN A 224 -18.66 5.75 -5.25
CA ASN A 224 -18.13 6.51 -4.14
C ASN A 224 -16.84 7.22 -4.56
N ASN A 225 -16.96 8.51 -4.92
CA ASN A 225 -15.82 9.32 -5.31
C ASN A 225 -14.81 9.49 -4.18
N SER A 226 -15.20 9.33 -2.90
CA SER A 226 -14.31 9.57 -1.75
C SER A 226 -13.98 8.34 -0.92
N ASP A 227 -14.12 7.13 -1.48
CA ASP A 227 -13.86 5.89 -0.73
C ASP A 227 -12.40 5.82 -0.24
N GLY A 228 -12.21 6.05 1.05
CA GLY A 228 -10.90 5.98 1.68
C GLY A 228 -10.04 7.24 1.56
N PHE A 229 -10.58 8.38 1.09
CA PHE A 229 -9.84 9.66 1.14
C PHE A 229 -10.59 10.83 1.77
N GLY A 230 -9.83 11.75 2.37
CA GLY A 230 -10.26 13.02 2.94
C GLY A 230 -9.33 14.18 2.58
N LEU A 231 -9.50 15.32 3.25
CA LEU A 231 -8.81 16.56 2.92
C LEU A 231 -7.96 17.06 4.09
N MET A 232 -6.85 17.74 3.80
CA MET A 232 -6.09 18.48 4.82
C MET A 232 -5.73 19.89 4.33
N LEU A 233 -5.70 20.85 5.25
CA LEU A 233 -5.31 22.20 4.91
C LEU A 233 -3.83 22.29 4.51
N PRO A 234 -3.48 23.20 3.58
CA PRO A 234 -2.08 23.46 3.23
C PRO A 234 -1.20 23.87 4.43
N SER A 235 -1.76 24.57 5.42
CA SER A 235 -1.05 24.92 6.66
C SER A 235 -0.66 23.70 7.47
N TYR A 236 -1.58 22.75 7.64
CA TYR A 236 -1.32 21.51 8.36
C TYR A 236 -0.34 20.61 7.60
N SER A 237 -0.51 20.51 6.28
CA SER A 237 0.41 19.78 5.40
C SER A 237 1.86 20.26 5.54
N ARG A 238 2.10 21.59 5.55
CA ARG A 238 3.42 22.18 5.83
C ARG A 238 3.95 21.85 7.22
N ARG A 239 3.10 21.88 8.25
CA ARG A 239 3.49 21.53 9.62
C ARG A 239 3.94 20.08 9.74
N VAL A 240 3.23 19.17 9.07
CA VAL A 240 3.59 17.75 9.02
C VAL A 240 4.89 17.55 8.21
N ASN A 241 5.05 18.23 7.07
CA ASN A 241 6.27 18.16 6.28
C ASN A 241 7.50 18.64 7.07
N GLY A 242 7.36 19.75 7.79
CA GLY A 242 8.42 20.28 8.64
C GLY A 242 8.80 19.35 9.79
N TYR A 243 7.83 18.64 10.37
CA TYR A 243 8.08 17.65 11.41
C TYR A 243 8.81 16.40 10.87
N LEU A 244 8.41 15.90 9.70
CA LEU A 244 8.96 14.66 9.13
C LEU A 244 10.30 14.87 8.42
N ASN A 245 10.41 15.94 7.65
CA ASN A 245 11.49 16.16 6.69
C ASN A 245 12.31 17.43 6.97
N GLY A 246 11.86 18.29 7.89
CA GLY A 246 12.52 19.57 8.17
C GLY A 246 12.15 20.70 7.19
N ASP A 247 11.23 20.45 6.26
CA ASP A 247 10.74 21.44 5.30
C ASP A 247 9.36 21.99 5.71
N TYR A 248 9.35 23.19 6.28
CA TYR A 248 8.12 23.89 6.72
C TYR A 248 7.51 24.78 5.63
N GLU A 249 8.17 24.90 4.47
CA GLU A 249 7.76 25.82 3.40
C GLU A 249 6.87 25.11 2.37
N HIS A 250 7.15 23.84 2.08
CA HIS A 250 6.40 23.07 1.09
C HIS A 250 5.37 22.12 1.70
N THR A 251 4.30 21.87 0.95
CA THR A 251 3.23 20.93 1.29
C THR A 251 3.56 19.52 0.81
N ILE A 252 3.09 18.50 1.52
CA ILE A 252 3.01 17.12 1.01
C ILE A 252 1.69 16.97 0.22
N ALA A 253 1.70 16.34 -0.95
CA ALA A 253 0.49 16.18 -1.76
C ALA A 253 -0.59 15.34 -1.05
N GLY A 254 -0.20 14.23 -0.42
CA GLY A 254 -1.09 13.46 0.44
C GLY A 254 -0.36 12.55 1.42
N MET A 255 -1.09 12.07 2.44
CA MET A 255 -0.55 11.16 3.45
C MET A 255 -1.57 10.11 3.86
N ASN A 256 -1.08 8.89 4.11
CA ASN A 256 -1.86 7.75 4.51
C ASN A 256 -1.96 7.70 6.04
N THR A 257 -3.14 8.01 6.57
CA THR A 257 -3.40 8.25 8.00
C THR A 257 -3.77 6.98 8.75
N ARG A 258 -3.38 6.91 10.03
CA ARG A 258 -3.76 5.88 10.99
C ARG A 258 -4.17 6.56 12.29
N TYR A 259 -5.34 6.17 12.77
CA TYR A 259 -5.85 6.48 14.10
C TYR A 259 -6.78 5.33 14.54
N ALA A 260 -7.47 5.43 15.68
CA ALA A 260 -8.40 4.36 16.08
C ALA A 260 -9.45 4.13 14.99
N TRP A 261 -9.57 2.92 14.47
CA TRP A 261 -10.49 2.57 13.37
C TRP A 261 -10.35 3.41 12.09
N THR A 262 -9.31 4.24 11.97
CA THR A 262 -9.15 5.19 10.86
C THR A 262 -8.05 4.72 9.93
N LYS A 263 -8.39 4.56 8.65
CA LYS A 263 -7.45 4.30 7.55
C LYS A 263 -7.92 5.03 6.30
N GLY A 264 -7.01 5.79 5.69
CA GLY A 264 -7.22 6.37 4.37
C GLY A 264 -6.19 7.44 4.04
N MET A 265 -6.29 7.99 2.83
CA MET A 265 -5.46 9.12 2.40
C MET A 265 -6.09 10.45 2.82
N VAL A 266 -5.28 11.43 3.19
CA VAL A 266 -5.72 12.84 3.16
C VAL A 266 -4.89 13.60 2.15
N TYR A 267 -5.55 14.35 1.27
CA TYR A 267 -4.91 15.14 0.23
C TYR A 267 -4.95 16.63 0.57
N THR A 268 -3.88 17.36 0.21
CA THR A 268 -3.79 18.79 0.50
C THR A 268 -4.75 19.58 -0.37
N PHE A 269 -5.81 20.12 0.25
CA PHE A 269 -6.84 20.90 -0.43
C PHE A 269 -7.32 22.02 0.49
N ASP A 270 -7.39 23.24 -0.04
CA ASP A 270 -7.75 24.43 0.73
C ASP A 270 -9.28 24.57 0.84
N PHE A 271 -9.88 23.75 1.71
CA PHE A 271 -11.33 23.71 1.90
C PHE A 271 -11.89 24.98 2.58
N ILE A 272 -11.08 25.74 3.32
CA ILE A 272 -11.48 27.07 3.83
C ILE A 272 -11.62 28.05 2.66
N ARG A 273 -10.65 28.05 1.73
CA ARG A 273 -10.74 28.89 0.54
C ARG A 273 -11.87 28.46 -0.40
N PHE A 274 -12.18 27.17 -0.45
CA PHE A 274 -13.37 26.66 -1.14
C PHE A 274 -14.65 27.23 -0.51
N ALA A 275 -14.75 27.19 0.83
CA ALA A 275 -15.86 27.76 1.58
C ALA A 275 -16.10 29.23 1.19
N GLU A 276 -15.03 30.01 1.10
CA GLU A 276 -15.06 31.45 0.75
C GLU A 276 -15.46 31.72 -0.70
N LYS A 277 -14.83 31.01 -1.65
CA LYS A 277 -14.94 31.33 -3.07
C LYS A 277 -16.08 30.63 -3.78
N LYS A 278 -16.53 29.48 -3.26
CA LYS A 278 -17.48 28.59 -3.94
C LYS A 278 -18.74 28.36 -3.11
N ALA A 279 -18.60 27.97 -1.84
CA ALA A 279 -19.76 27.62 -1.03
C ALA A 279 -20.53 28.85 -0.49
N GLY A 280 -19.83 29.95 -0.21
CA GLY A 280 -20.42 31.15 0.42
C GLY A 280 -20.81 30.96 1.89
N THR A 281 -20.36 29.86 2.53
CA THR A 281 -20.61 29.53 3.94
C THR A 281 -19.42 28.72 4.47
N TYR A 282 -19.15 28.83 5.77
CA TYR A 282 -18.14 28.02 6.47
C TYR A 282 -18.75 26.83 7.23
N PHE A 283 -20.06 26.64 7.16
CA PHE A 283 -20.75 25.62 7.94
C PHE A 283 -21.09 24.39 7.10
N ILE A 284 -20.82 23.22 7.65
CA ILE A 284 -21.20 21.89 7.13
C ILE A 284 -21.85 21.06 8.24
N ASN A 285 -22.46 19.92 7.91
CA ASN A 285 -22.84 18.92 8.89
C ASN A 285 -21.78 17.80 8.93
N ASP A 286 -21.43 17.35 10.13
CA ASP A 286 -20.63 16.13 10.29
C ASP A 286 -21.47 14.86 10.08
N ALA A 287 -20.82 13.69 10.09
CA ALA A 287 -21.44 12.39 9.91
C ALA A 287 -22.52 12.05 10.96
N TRP A 288 -22.54 12.74 12.10
CA TRP A 288 -23.55 12.59 13.15
C TRP A 288 -24.67 13.63 13.05
N GLY A 289 -24.66 14.47 12.00
CA GLY A 289 -25.65 15.51 11.76
C GLY A 289 -25.43 16.80 12.56
N GLN A 290 -24.29 16.95 13.23
CA GLN A 290 -23.97 18.17 13.97
C GLN A 290 -23.36 19.23 13.05
N ARG A 291 -23.85 20.46 13.18
CA ARG A 291 -23.33 21.61 12.42
C ARG A 291 -21.93 22.00 12.91
N ARG A 292 -20.95 22.02 12.00
CA ARG A 292 -19.54 22.36 12.25
C ARG A 292 -19.09 23.54 11.42
N ASP A 293 -18.16 24.33 11.96
CA ASP A 293 -17.45 25.38 11.21
C ASP A 293 -16.13 24.80 10.69
N VAL A 294 -15.93 24.79 9.37
CA VAL A 294 -14.72 24.21 8.77
C VAL A 294 -13.44 24.93 9.19
N ARG A 295 -13.52 26.17 9.69
CA ARG A 295 -12.35 26.93 10.17
C ARG A 295 -11.80 26.39 11.50
N GLU A 296 -12.56 25.56 12.20
CA GLU A 296 -12.14 24.89 13.43
C GLU A 296 -11.44 23.56 13.16
N ALA A 297 -11.32 23.15 11.89
CA ALA A 297 -10.67 21.91 11.49
C ALA A 297 -9.49 22.16 10.56
N GLU A 298 -8.49 21.28 10.67
CA GLU A 298 -7.36 21.21 9.74
C GLU A 298 -7.44 19.98 8.83
N VAL A 299 -8.26 18.99 9.20
CA VAL A 299 -8.45 17.74 8.48
C VAL A 299 -9.93 17.43 8.36
N ILE A 300 -10.34 16.99 7.18
CA ILE A 300 -11.65 16.39 6.91
C ILE A 300 -11.42 14.90 6.64
N LEU A 301 -12.11 14.04 7.37
CA LEU A 301 -12.16 12.60 7.10
C LEU A 301 -13.53 12.23 6.55
N THR A 302 -13.63 11.17 5.76
CA THR A 302 -14.92 10.61 5.36
C THR A 302 -15.30 9.39 6.20
N VAL A 303 -16.58 9.04 6.20
CA VAL A 303 -17.09 7.85 6.89
C VAL A 303 -16.48 6.54 6.37
N SER A 304 -16.09 6.47 5.09
CA SER A 304 -15.31 5.34 4.55
C SER A 304 -13.91 5.24 5.17
N MET A 305 -13.33 6.32 5.70
CA MET A 305 -12.02 6.28 6.38
C MET A 305 -12.14 5.85 7.84
N LEU A 306 -13.14 6.36 8.56
CA LEU A 306 -13.43 5.99 9.95
C LEU A 306 -14.34 4.76 9.98
N LYS A 307 -13.75 3.57 9.84
CA LYS A 307 -14.43 2.31 9.50
C LYS A 307 -15.55 1.89 10.48
N LEU A 308 -15.54 2.38 11.72
CA LEU A 308 -16.54 2.13 12.76
C LEU A 308 -17.14 3.44 13.31
N TRP A 309 -17.26 4.48 12.49
CA TRP A 309 -17.81 5.78 12.91
C TRP A 309 -19.20 5.65 13.55
N ASP A 310 -20.02 4.75 13.01
CA ASP A 310 -21.40 4.51 13.44
C ASP A 310 -21.51 3.74 14.77
N SER A 311 -20.37 3.30 15.33
CA SER A 311 -20.28 2.66 16.66
C SER A 311 -20.15 3.67 17.80
N TYR A 312 -20.24 4.97 17.48
CA TYR A 312 -20.15 6.10 18.41
C TYR A 312 -21.33 7.05 18.17
N SER A 313 -21.78 7.74 19.22
CA SER A 313 -22.90 8.68 19.13
C SER A 313 -22.53 10.06 18.59
N SER A 314 -21.25 10.43 18.65
CA SER A 314 -20.71 11.73 18.21
C SER A 314 -19.21 11.66 17.95
N TRP A 315 -18.68 12.68 17.25
CA TRP A 315 -17.24 12.91 17.11
C TRP A 315 -16.56 13.04 18.48
N GLU A 316 -17.16 13.80 19.40
CA GLU A 316 -16.61 14.07 20.73
C GLU A 316 -16.46 12.78 21.55
N GLU A 317 -17.45 11.90 21.54
CA GLU A 317 -17.35 10.60 22.23
C GLU A 317 -16.21 9.76 21.65
N TYR A 318 -16.13 9.64 20.32
CA TYR A 318 -15.05 8.91 19.66
C TYR A 318 -13.67 9.48 20.03
N PHE A 319 -13.51 10.81 19.95
CA PHE A 319 -12.26 11.50 20.25
C PHE A 319 -11.88 11.34 21.73
N GLU A 320 -12.83 11.45 22.67
CA GLU A 320 -12.57 11.24 24.10
C GLU A 320 -12.07 9.81 24.37
N GLN A 321 -12.62 8.80 23.69
CA GLN A 321 -12.14 7.41 23.82
C GLN A 321 -10.72 7.27 23.29
N CYS A 322 -10.40 7.89 22.16
CA CYS A 322 -9.05 7.89 21.61
C CYS A 322 -8.04 8.53 22.58
N GLU A 323 -8.37 9.68 23.15
CA GLU A 323 -7.55 10.36 24.15
C GLU A 323 -7.38 9.50 25.41
N LYS A 324 -8.46 8.92 25.95
CA LYS A 324 -8.42 8.02 27.12
C LYS A 324 -7.56 6.77 26.89
N ASN A 325 -7.54 6.26 25.67
CA ASN A 325 -6.77 5.06 25.31
C ASN A 325 -5.40 5.39 24.70
N HIS A 326 -5.01 6.68 24.71
CA HIS A 326 -3.72 7.20 24.26
C HIS A 326 -3.40 6.89 22.79
N TYR A 327 -4.40 6.97 21.91
CA TYR A 327 -4.17 6.87 20.48
C TYR A 327 -3.41 8.09 19.96
N GLU A 328 -2.46 7.87 19.06
CA GLU A 328 -1.71 8.95 18.41
C GLU A 328 -2.07 9.03 16.93
N PHE A 329 -2.38 10.23 16.45
CA PHE A 329 -2.61 10.46 15.03
C PHE A 329 -1.30 10.22 14.28
N SER A 330 -1.29 9.21 13.43
CA SER A 330 -0.08 8.66 12.84
C SER A 330 -0.21 8.54 11.32
N ILE A 331 0.91 8.36 10.64
CA ILE A 331 0.93 8.09 9.20
C ILE A 331 1.76 6.83 8.89
N THR A 332 1.40 6.13 7.82
CA THR A 332 2.17 4.97 7.32
C THR A 332 3.04 5.32 6.13
N LYS A 333 2.59 6.26 5.29
CA LYS A 333 3.23 6.63 4.03
C LYS A 333 2.81 8.04 3.62
N THR A 334 3.71 8.78 2.99
CA THR A 334 3.41 10.03 2.29
C THR A 334 3.52 9.81 0.78
N THR A 335 2.85 10.66 0.00
CA THR A 335 3.17 10.80 -1.43
C THR A 335 4.64 11.17 -1.59
N PRO A 336 5.32 10.71 -2.65
CA PRO A 336 6.68 11.14 -2.92
C PRO A 336 6.73 12.64 -3.23
N GLU A 337 7.88 13.25 -2.97
CA GLU A 337 8.16 14.66 -3.33
C GLU A 337 8.18 14.84 -4.85
N GLU A 338 8.82 13.91 -5.56
CA GLU A 338 8.87 13.86 -7.01
C GLU A 338 8.46 12.47 -7.52
N LEU A 339 7.76 12.44 -8.66
CA LEU A 339 7.51 11.19 -9.37
C LEU A 339 8.72 10.82 -10.21
N GLU A 340 8.94 9.52 -10.35
CA GLU A 340 9.94 9.02 -11.28
C GLU A 340 9.54 9.25 -12.74
N ASN A 341 10.52 9.20 -13.64
CA ASN A 341 10.27 9.40 -15.08
C ASN A 341 10.20 8.06 -15.84
N VAL A 342 10.77 7.00 -15.29
CA VAL A 342 10.95 5.73 -15.99
C VAL A 342 10.65 4.56 -15.06
N ARG A 343 9.88 3.60 -15.56
CA ARG A 343 9.61 2.33 -14.88
C ARG A 343 9.82 1.14 -15.79
N ASP A 344 10.13 0.01 -15.16
CA ASP A 344 10.08 -1.29 -15.79
C ASP A 344 8.63 -1.78 -15.79
N MET A 345 8.16 -2.24 -16.94
CA MET A 345 6.87 -2.91 -17.09
C MET A 345 6.83 -4.25 -16.37
N ASN A 346 5.61 -4.77 -16.24
CA ASN A 346 5.31 -6.13 -15.80
C ASN A 346 4.64 -6.86 -16.98
N TYR A 347 4.88 -8.17 -17.13
CA TYR A 347 4.21 -9.00 -18.14
C TYR A 347 2.69 -8.88 -18.10
N GLN A 348 2.08 -8.74 -16.91
CA GLN A 348 0.63 -8.57 -16.75
C GLN A 348 0.11 -7.32 -17.47
N PHE A 349 0.91 -6.25 -17.51
CA PHE A 349 0.56 -5.01 -18.17
C PHE A 349 0.73 -5.07 -19.70
N LEU A 350 1.37 -6.11 -20.23
CA LEU A 350 1.68 -6.24 -21.65
C LEU A 350 0.91 -7.39 -22.33
N GLN A 351 0.60 -8.46 -21.60
CA GLN A 351 0.12 -9.72 -22.18
C GLN A 351 -1.23 -9.64 -22.90
N SER A 352 -2.06 -8.65 -22.57
CA SER A 352 -3.37 -8.45 -23.20
C SER A 352 -3.32 -7.57 -24.46
N PHE A 353 -2.16 -6.97 -24.77
CA PHE A 353 -2.01 -6.13 -25.95
C PHE A 353 -1.70 -6.95 -27.20
N GLN A 354 -2.21 -6.47 -28.34
CA GLN A 354 -1.90 -7.01 -29.66
C GLN A 354 -0.96 -6.04 -30.39
N PHE A 355 0.35 -6.24 -30.23
CA PHE A 355 1.36 -5.42 -30.90
C PHE A 355 1.83 -6.08 -32.20
N THR A 356 2.14 -5.25 -33.19
CA THR A 356 2.94 -5.66 -34.35
C THR A 356 4.41 -5.83 -33.98
N ASP A 357 5.15 -6.60 -34.77
CA ASP A 357 6.60 -6.78 -34.62
C ASP A 357 7.37 -5.45 -34.52
N ASP A 358 6.99 -4.45 -35.31
CA ASP A 358 7.65 -3.14 -35.31
C ASP A 358 7.34 -2.34 -34.04
N GLU A 359 6.11 -2.43 -33.54
CA GLU A 359 5.73 -1.82 -32.26
C GLU A 359 6.46 -2.49 -31.10
N ILE A 360 6.62 -3.82 -31.12
CA ILE A 360 7.43 -4.56 -30.13
C ILE A 360 8.88 -4.08 -30.18
N ARG A 361 9.47 -3.95 -31.39
CA ARG A 361 10.83 -3.44 -31.55
C ARG A 361 10.97 -2.04 -30.97
N GLN A 362 10.04 -1.13 -31.27
CA GLN A 362 10.04 0.23 -30.74
C GLN A 362 9.92 0.26 -29.22
N LEU A 363 8.99 -0.53 -28.66
CA LEU A 363 8.75 -0.62 -27.23
C LEU A 363 9.97 -1.19 -26.47
N CYS A 364 10.66 -2.17 -27.06
CA CYS A 364 11.87 -2.76 -26.46
C CYS A 364 13.14 -1.90 -26.66
N ASN A 365 13.16 -1.01 -27.66
CA ASN A 365 14.37 -0.30 -28.08
C ASN A 365 15.06 0.51 -26.97
N PRO A 366 14.35 1.25 -26.09
CA PRO A 366 15.00 1.95 -24.98
C PRO A 366 15.78 1.00 -24.06
N THR A 367 15.19 -0.16 -23.75
CA THR A 367 15.83 -1.18 -22.90
C THR A 367 17.05 -1.80 -23.59
N ILE A 368 16.92 -2.14 -24.87
CA ILE A 368 18.02 -2.72 -25.66
C ILE A 368 19.19 -1.73 -25.79
N THR A 369 18.87 -0.46 -26.05
CA THR A 369 19.86 0.62 -26.18
C THR A 369 20.63 0.79 -24.89
N GLU A 370 19.95 0.92 -23.75
CA GLU A 370 20.60 1.06 -22.46
C GLU A 370 21.51 -0.13 -22.14
N VAL A 371 21.04 -1.36 -22.39
CA VAL A 371 21.87 -2.57 -22.15
C VAL A 371 23.15 -2.53 -22.98
N LYS A 372 23.06 -2.16 -24.26
CA LYS A 372 24.23 -2.05 -25.13
C LYS A 372 25.19 -0.96 -24.64
N GLU A 373 24.66 0.19 -24.24
CA GLU A 373 25.45 1.32 -23.78
C GLU A 373 26.21 1.01 -22.49
N VAL A 374 25.53 0.41 -21.51
CA VAL A 374 26.14 -0.02 -20.25
C VAL A 374 27.21 -1.09 -20.46
N LEU A 375 27.04 -1.99 -21.44
CA LEU A 375 28.00 -3.07 -21.74
C LEU A 375 29.32 -2.59 -22.39
N GLY A 376 29.45 -1.31 -22.69
CA GLY A 376 30.73 -0.71 -23.07
C GLY A 376 30.72 0.16 -24.32
N LEU A 377 29.55 0.66 -24.75
CA LEU A 377 29.52 1.73 -25.76
C LEU A 377 29.70 3.13 -25.12
N ASP A 378 29.35 3.29 -23.84
CA ASP A 378 29.59 4.54 -23.11
C ASP A 378 30.02 4.27 -21.67
N TYR A 379 31.30 4.53 -21.36
CA TYR A 379 31.86 4.31 -20.02
C TYR A 379 31.12 5.11 -18.93
N ARG A 380 30.54 6.27 -19.26
CA ARG A 380 29.78 7.10 -18.31
C ARG A 380 28.48 6.42 -17.91
N LYS A 381 27.80 5.78 -18.87
CA LYS A 381 26.58 4.99 -18.61
C LYS A 381 26.90 3.73 -17.83
N SER A 382 28.04 3.09 -18.11
CA SER A 382 28.54 1.99 -17.28
C SER A 382 28.83 2.43 -15.85
N LEU A 383 29.47 3.58 -15.65
CA LEU A 383 29.73 4.13 -14.31
C LEU A 383 28.43 4.45 -13.58
N ALA A 384 27.47 5.11 -14.23
CA ALA A 384 26.15 5.37 -13.65
C ALA A 384 25.43 4.08 -13.23
N PHE A 385 25.49 3.03 -14.05
CA PHE A 385 24.92 1.72 -13.70
C PHE A 385 25.63 1.05 -12.52
N LEU A 386 26.95 1.12 -12.46
CA LEU A 386 27.77 0.47 -11.42
C LEU A 386 27.66 1.17 -10.06
N LEU A 387 27.48 2.49 -10.07
CA LEU A 387 27.48 3.34 -8.89
C LEU A 387 26.06 3.59 -8.36
N GLY A 388 25.04 3.46 -9.22
CA GLY A 388 23.64 3.64 -8.85
C GLY A 388 23.20 5.10 -8.79
N CYS A 389 22.10 5.35 -8.07
CA CYS A 389 21.52 6.68 -7.88
C CYS A 389 22.11 7.37 -6.64
N GLY A 390 22.11 8.71 -6.62
CA GLY A 390 22.46 9.50 -5.44
C GLY A 390 23.96 9.71 -5.21
N MET A 391 24.79 9.53 -6.25
CA MET A 391 26.19 9.90 -6.16
C MET A 391 26.37 11.43 -6.15
N ASP A 392 27.19 11.91 -5.22
CA ASP A 392 27.55 13.31 -5.06
C ASP A 392 29.05 13.47 -4.76
N GLU A 393 29.51 14.71 -4.61
CA GLU A 393 30.89 15.03 -4.28
C GLU A 393 31.36 14.46 -2.93
N HIS A 394 30.44 14.11 -2.03
CA HIS A 394 30.75 13.63 -0.69
C HIS A 394 30.91 12.10 -0.64
N ASN A 395 30.18 11.36 -1.47
CA ASN A 395 30.16 9.89 -1.44
C ASN A 395 30.96 9.22 -2.58
N ILE A 396 31.36 9.97 -3.60
CA ILE A 396 32.08 9.43 -4.77
C ILE A 396 33.47 8.87 -4.45
N LEU A 397 34.02 9.19 -3.27
CA LEU A 397 35.32 8.70 -2.79
C LEU A 397 35.21 7.59 -1.73
N ASP A 398 34.00 7.08 -1.44
CA ASP A 398 33.79 6.08 -0.40
C ASP A 398 34.69 4.84 -0.60
N ALA A 399 35.26 4.34 0.50
CA ALA A 399 36.07 3.13 0.53
C ALA A 399 35.29 1.88 0.09
N GLU A 400 33.95 1.91 0.17
CA GLU A 400 33.08 0.80 -0.23
C GLU A 400 32.94 0.63 -1.75
N ILE A 401 33.28 1.64 -2.56
CA ILE A 401 33.26 1.53 -4.02
C ILE A 401 34.36 0.57 -4.49
N GLN A 402 33.99 -0.43 -5.30
CA GLN A 402 34.92 -1.47 -5.74
C GLN A 402 36.09 -0.90 -6.57
N PRO A 403 37.33 -1.38 -6.39
CA PRO A 403 38.52 -0.81 -7.02
C PRO A 403 38.46 -0.68 -8.55
N TYR A 404 37.81 -1.63 -9.24
CA TYR A 404 37.69 -1.58 -10.70
C TYR A 404 36.77 -0.46 -11.21
N ILE A 405 35.79 -0.04 -10.39
CA ILE A 405 34.92 1.09 -10.70
C ILE A 405 35.71 2.39 -10.55
N LYS A 406 36.48 2.53 -9.47
CA LYS A 406 37.40 3.67 -9.26
C LYS A 406 38.43 3.77 -10.39
N ALA A 407 38.98 2.64 -10.81
CA ALA A 407 39.92 2.59 -11.92
C ALA A 407 39.25 3.07 -13.22
N LEU A 408 38.02 2.65 -13.51
CA LEU A 408 37.25 3.11 -14.67
C LEU A 408 36.92 4.61 -14.62
N MET A 409 36.73 5.19 -13.42
CA MET A 409 36.55 6.64 -13.24
C MET A 409 37.81 7.43 -13.59
N ILE A 410 38.99 6.87 -13.31
CA ILE A 410 40.29 7.51 -13.59
C ILE A 410 40.70 7.28 -15.06
N CYS A 411 40.49 6.08 -15.58
CA CYS A 411 40.91 5.65 -16.91
C CYS A 411 39.72 5.09 -17.69
N PRO A 412 39.04 5.93 -18.49
CA PRO A 412 37.89 5.52 -19.30
C PRO A 412 38.16 4.34 -20.25
N ASP A 413 39.39 4.21 -20.74
CA ASP A 413 39.80 3.13 -21.65
C ASP A 413 39.68 1.73 -21.05
N LEU A 414 39.63 1.63 -19.71
CA LEU A 414 39.37 0.38 -19.00
C LEU A 414 37.98 -0.19 -19.29
N ILE A 415 37.07 0.56 -19.92
CA ILE A 415 35.82 -0.01 -20.44
C ILE A 415 36.05 -1.11 -21.48
N ASN A 416 37.24 -1.14 -22.11
CA ASN A 416 37.65 -2.16 -23.06
C ASN A 416 38.33 -3.37 -22.40
N ASP A 417 38.66 -3.27 -21.11
CA ASP A 417 39.29 -4.37 -20.38
C ASP A 417 38.33 -5.55 -20.18
N ASN A 418 38.84 -6.77 -20.36
CA ASN A 418 38.05 -7.99 -20.29
C ASN A 418 37.49 -8.24 -18.89
N PHE A 419 38.23 -7.92 -17.82
CA PHE A 419 37.76 -8.10 -16.45
C PHE A 419 36.64 -7.11 -16.13
N VAL A 420 36.80 -5.83 -16.50
CA VAL A 420 35.79 -4.78 -16.31
C VAL A 420 34.50 -5.12 -17.06
N ARG A 421 34.59 -5.46 -18.36
CA ARG A 421 33.43 -5.87 -19.18
C ARG A 421 32.72 -7.08 -18.60
N LYS A 422 33.47 -8.08 -18.14
CA LYS A 422 32.89 -9.29 -17.55
C LYS A 422 32.14 -8.98 -16.25
N LYS A 423 32.66 -8.09 -15.41
CA LYS A 423 31.99 -7.62 -14.19
C LYS A 423 30.67 -6.91 -14.50
N ILE A 424 30.70 -5.96 -15.43
CA ILE A 424 29.50 -5.24 -15.88
C ILE A 424 28.47 -6.23 -16.46
N TRP A 425 28.91 -7.17 -17.29
CA TRP A 425 28.06 -8.19 -17.88
C TRP A 425 27.35 -9.05 -16.82
N TYR A 426 28.06 -9.55 -15.80
CA TYR A 426 27.44 -10.34 -14.75
C TYR A 426 26.36 -9.57 -13.98
N MET A 427 26.54 -8.27 -13.79
CA MET A 427 25.56 -7.42 -13.11
C MET A 427 24.33 -7.16 -13.99
N ILE A 428 24.53 -6.83 -15.27
CA ILE A 428 23.41 -6.51 -16.17
C ILE A 428 22.69 -7.74 -16.73
N LYS A 429 23.32 -8.93 -16.71
CA LYS A 429 22.70 -10.17 -17.19
C LYS A 429 21.34 -10.43 -16.56
N THR A 430 21.21 -10.23 -15.25
CA THR A 430 19.91 -10.38 -14.54
C THR A 430 18.84 -9.48 -15.13
N ARG A 431 19.21 -8.27 -15.54
CA ARG A 431 18.30 -7.31 -16.17
C ARG A 431 17.92 -7.73 -17.59
N VAL A 432 18.88 -8.25 -18.36
CA VAL A 432 18.61 -8.88 -19.65
C VAL A 432 17.62 -10.04 -19.49
N ASP A 433 17.84 -10.92 -18.52
CA ASP A 433 16.95 -12.06 -18.28
C ASP A 433 15.55 -11.64 -17.80
N ARG A 434 15.42 -10.54 -17.04
CA ARG A 434 14.13 -9.95 -16.68
C ARG A 434 13.43 -9.31 -17.87
N SER A 435 14.15 -8.62 -18.75
CA SER A 435 13.56 -7.97 -19.94
C SER A 435 12.90 -8.97 -20.89
N LYS A 436 13.45 -10.20 -21.01
CA LYS A 436 12.84 -11.31 -21.74
C LYS A 436 11.47 -11.74 -21.19
N LYS A 437 11.17 -11.39 -19.93
CA LYS A 437 9.92 -11.67 -19.24
C LYS A 437 8.98 -10.45 -19.20
N GLY A 438 9.19 -9.46 -20.06
CA GLY A 438 8.36 -8.24 -20.11
C GLY A 438 8.79 -7.12 -19.17
N SER A 439 9.90 -7.25 -18.43
CA SER A 439 10.47 -6.17 -17.59
C SER A 439 11.24 -5.16 -18.45
N ILE A 440 10.50 -4.44 -19.30
CA ILE A 440 11.05 -3.45 -20.24
C ILE A 440 10.81 -2.04 -19.73
N LYS A 441 11.77 -1.15 -19.95
CA LYS A 441 11.68 0.26 -19.56
C LYS A 441 10.81 1.07 -20.49
N ILE A 442 9.92 1.86 -19.91
CA ILE A 442 9.11 2.87 -20.60
C ILE A 442 9.07 4.17 -19.78
N ASN A 443 8.70 5.28 -20.44
CA ASN A 443 8.36 6.53 -19.78
C ASN A 443 7.08 6.30 -18.94
N ALA A 444 7.23 6.21 -17.62
CA ALA A 444 6.14 5.84 -16.72
C ALA A 444 6.47 6.14 -15.27
N ASN A 445 5.42 6.30 -14.46
CA ASN A 445 5.51 6.48 -13.01
C ASN A 445 4.40 5.75 -12.27
N PHE A 446 4.60 5.48 -10.98
CA PHE A 446 3.51 5.11 -10.07
C PHE A 446 3.06 6.32 -9.27
N ALA A 447 1.80 6.69 -9.42
CA ALA A 447 1.17 7.74 -8.63
C ALA A 447 0.13 7.12 -7.70
N MET A 448 -0.01 7.68 -6.49
CA MET A 448 -1.16 7.35 -5.64
C MET A 448 -2.45 7.85 -6.31
N ILE A 449 -3.56 7.17 -6.06
CA ILE A 449 -4.86 7.48 -6.66
C ILE A 449 -5.69 8.28 -5.66
N SER A 450 -6.29 9.37 -6.13
CA SER A 450 -7.33 10.14 -5.43
C SER A 450 -8.58 10.19 -6.29
N GLY A 451 -9.77 10.25 -5.69
CA GLY A 451 -10.94 10.78 -6.39
C GLY A 451 -10.87 12.31 -6.44
N ASP A 452 -11.91 12.97 -6.94
CA ASP A 452 -11.92 14.42 -7.12
C ASP A 452 -12.13 15.15 -5.76
N PRO A 453 -11.11 15.85 -5.21
CA PRO A 453 -11.23 16.57 -3.95
C PRO A 453 -12.21 17.75 -4.01
N TYR A 454 -12.42 18.34 -5.19
CA TYR A 454 -13.39 19.40 -5.40
C TYR A 454 -14.82 18.85 -5.35
N ALA A 455 -15.06 17.65 -5.89
CA ALA A 455 -16.35 16.96 -5.76
C ALA A 455 -16.67 16.63 -4.28
N LEU A 456 -15.69 16.14 -3.51
CA LEU A 456 -15.86 15.94 -2.06
C LEU A 456 -16.18 17.25 -1.34
N ALA A 457 -15.48 18.34 -1.68
CA ALA A 457 -15.78 19.66 -1.12
C ALA A 457 -17.20 20.13 -1.47
N GLN A 458 -17.66 19.96 -2.71
CA GLN A 458 -19.05 20.25 -3.08
C GLN A 458 -20.04 19.44 -2.25
N SER A 459 -19.78 18.14 -2.08
CA SER A 459 -20.64 17.22 -1.33
C SER A 459 -20.80 17.65 0.13
N MET A 460 -19.69 17.90 0.84
CA MET A 460 -19.74 18.27 2.26
C MET A 460 -20.40 19.64 2.52
N PHE A 461 -20.36 20.55 1.54
CA PHE A 461 -21.09 21.83 1.58
C PHE A 461 -22.53 21.74 1.06
N HIS A 462 -23.02 20.53 0.76
CA HIS A 462 -24.36 20.29 0.20
C HIS A 462 -24.63 21.07 -1.10
N MET A 463 -23.59 21.27 -1.91
CA MET A 463 -23.69 21.85 -3.25
C MET A 463 -24.03 20.75 -4.26
N GLN A 464 -24.48 21.14 -5.45
CA GLN A 464 -24.55 20.21 -6.57
C GLN A 464 -23.14 19.68 -6.87
N VAL A 465 -22.95 18.36 -6.75
CA VAL A 465 -21.70 17.69 -7.06
C VAL A 465 -21.54 17.68 -8.58
N THR A 466 -20.46 18.29 -9.06
CA THR A 466 -20.05 18.29 -10.47
C THR A 466 -18.61 17.82 -10.65
N GLY A 467 -17.77 17.98 -9.62
CA GLY A 467 -16.32 17.87 -9.76
C GLY A 467 -15.74 18.92 -10.72
N LEU A 468 -14.46 18.75 -11.04
CA LEU A 468 -13.73 19.48 -12.08
C LEU A 468 -13.35 18.60 -13.27
N LEU A 469 -13.53 17.28 -13.14
CA LEU A 469 -13.13 16.29 -14.14
C LEU A 469 -14.38 15.61 -14.72
N GLY A 470 -14.51 15.60 -16.04
CA GLY A 470 -15.58 14.89 -16.73
C GLY A 470 -15.27 13.39 -16.92
N ARG A 471 -16.26 12.66 -17.47
CA ARG A 471 -16.10 11.26 -17.89
C ARG A 471 -14.88 11.10 -18.81
N GLY A 472 -14.03 10.11 -18.50
CA GLY A 472 -12.80 9.81 -19.24
C GLY A 472 -11.68 10.85 -19.05
N GLU A 473 -11.81 11.76 -18.09
CA GLU A 473 -10.79 12.74 -17.75
C GLU A 473 -10.11 12.42 -16.41
N VAL A 474 -8.85 12.83 -16.30
CA VAL A 474 -8.04 12.76 -15.08
C VAL A 474 -7.22 14.03 -14.93
N TYR A 475 -6.84 14.38 -13.70
CA TYR A 475 -5.81 15.39 -13.46
C TYR A 475 -4.53 14.73 -12.95
N HIS A 476 -3.41 15.04 -13.60
CA HIS A 476 -2.11 14.54 -13.20
C HIS A 476 -1.02 15.54 -13.57
N LYS A 477 -0.62 16.38 -12.60
CA LYS A 477 0.27 17.53 -12.85
C LYS A 477 1.57 17.16 -13.56
N TYR A 478 2.24 16.09 -13.14
CA TYR A 478 3.47 15.63 -13.79
C TYR A 478 3.31 15.45 -15.31
N TRP A 479 2.28 14.74 -15.77
CA TRP A 479 2.09 14.47 -17.21
C TRP A 479 1.65 15.72 -17.98
N ILE A 480 0.87 16.60 -17.34
CA ILE A 480 0.51 17.91 -17.90
C ILE A 480 1.77 18.75 -18.13
N ASP A 481 2.66 18.83 -17.13
CA ASP A 481 3.90 19.60 -17.20
C ASP A 481 4.87 19.02 -18.25
N HIS A 482 4.80 17.71 -18.53
CA HIS A 482 5.57 17.03 -19.58
C HIS A 482 4.90 17.06 -20.96
N GLY A 483 3.77 17.76 -21.10
CA GLY A 483 3.13 18.01 -22.39
C GLY A 483 2.29 16.86 -22.93
N SER A 484 2.01 15.82 -22.14
CA SER A 484 1.13 14.73 -22.56
C SER A 484 -0.33 15.21 -22.63
N ASP A 485 -1.13 14.66 -23.55
CA ASP A 485 -2.58 14.92 -23.66
C ASP A 485 -3.43 13.77 -23.10
N GLU A 486 -2.91 12.55 -23.21
CA GLU A 486 -3.55 11.32 -22.75
C GLU A 486 -2.53 10.44 -22.04
N ILE A 487 -3.00 9.66 -21.07
CA ILE A 487 -2.20 8.66 -20.38
C ILE A 487 -2.97 7.34 -20.30
N VAL A 488 -2.22 6.25 -20.16
CA VAL A 488 -2.77 4.93 -19.85
C VAL A 488 -2.44 4.58 -18.40
N CYS A 489 -3.46 4.14 -17.67
CA CYS A 489 -3.42 3.80 -16.27
C CYS A 489 -3.57 2.29 -16.08
N PHE A 490 -2.73 1.74 -15.20
CA PHE A 490 -2.70 0.33 -14.84
C PHE A 490 -2.67 0.16 -13.32
N ARG A 491 -3.48 -0.76 -12.80
CA ARG A 491 -3.41 -1.18 -11.41
C ARG A 491 -3.16 -2.68 -11.35
N ALA A 492 -2.18 -3.08 -10.53
CA ALA A 492 -1.89 -4.49 -10.29
C ALA A 492 -2.68 -5.03 -9.08
N PRO A 493 -3.02 -6.33 -9.05
CA PRO A 493 -2.92 -7.27 -10.17
C PRO A 493 -3.98 -6.97 -11.24
N MET A 494 -3.71 -7.35 -12.49
CA MET A 494 -4.69 -7.29 -13.58
C MET A 494 -4.80 -8.62 -14.32
N THR A 495 -5.98 -8.90 -14.88
CA THR A 495 -6.29 -10.16 -15.56
C THR A 495 -6.51 -9.98 -17.04
N CYS A 496 -7.12 -8.88 -17.48
CA CYS A 496 -7.56 -8.71 -18.85
C CYS A 496 -7.38 -7.26 -19.35
N HIS A 497 -7.59 -7.04 -20.64
CA HIS A 497 -7.47 -5.71 -21.24
C HIS A 497 -8.51 -4.72 -20.69
N ASN A 498 -9.66 -5.21 -20.23
CA ASN A 498 -10.72 -4.41 -19.62
C ASN A 498 -10.25 -3.70 -18.34
N ASN A 499 -9.13 -4.12 -17.73
CA ASN A 499 -8.58 -3.46 -16.55
C ASN A 499 -7.71 -2.23 -16.84
N ILE A 500 -7.53 -1.88 -18.11
CA ILE A 500 -6.68 -0.79 -18.55
C ILE A 500 -7.56 0.41 -18.92
N ARG A 501 -7.18 1.61 -18.46
CA ARG A 501 -7.90 2.85 -18.81
C ARG A 501 -6.98 3.85 -19.45
N LYS A 502 -7.28 4.24 -20.68
CA LYS A 502 -6.73 5.42 -21.37
C LYS A 502 -7.62 6.62 -21.09
N LEU A 503 -7.03 7.66 -20.52
CA LEU A 503 -7.74 8.81 -19.96
C LEU A 503 -7.12 10.11 -20.47
N ARG A 504 -7.95 11.12 -20.68
CA ARG A 504 -7.51 12.46 -21.12
C ARG A 504 -7.09 13.31 -19.93
N LEU A 505 -6.02 14.08 -20.08
CA LEU A 505 -5.56 15.00 -19.06
C LEU A 505 -6.40 16.29 -19.08
N CYS A 506 -7.06 16.61 -17.95
CA CYS A 506 -7.73 17.88 -17.75
C CYS A 506 -6.70 18.99 -17.52
N LYS A 507 -6.63 19.94 -18.45
CA LYS A 507 -5.69 21.08 -18.44
C LYS A 507 -6.37 22.41 -18.12
N SER A 508 -7.52 22.37 -17.45
CA SER A 508 -8.26 23.60 -17.11
C SER A 508 -7.55 24.42 -16.03
N ASP A 509 -7.63 25.75 -16.13
CA ASP A 509 -7.08 26.66 -15.11
C ASP A 509 -7.72 26.44 -13.74
N GLU A 510 -9.00 26.02 -13.72
CA GLU A 510 -9.71 25.74 -12.48
C GLU A 510 -9.18 24.48 -11.78
N ALA A 511 -8.96 23.38 -12.52
CA ALA A 511 -8.33 22.19 -11.98
C ALA A 511 -6.89 22.48 -11.51
N ALA A 512 -6.11 23.21 -12.32
CA ALA A 512 -4.76 23.63 -11.95
C ALA A 512 -4.75 24.47 -10.66
N TYR A 513 -5.73 25.36 -10.47
CA TYR A 513 -5.83 26.20 -9.29
C TYR A 513 -6.22 25.43 -8.03
N TRP A 514 -7.22 24.56 -8.09
CA TRP A 514 -7.71 23.82 -6.92
C TRP A 514 -6.81 22.65 -6.54
N PHE A 515 -6.17 22.01 -7.52
CA PHE A 515 -5.29 20.86 -7.30
C PHE A 515 -3.80 21.23 -7.25
N LYS A 516 -3.45 22.52 -7.15
CA LYS A 516 -2.06 23.03 -7.14
C LYS A 516 -1.14 22.48 -6.04
N TYR A 517 -1.69 21.86 -5.00
CA TYR A 517 -0.93 21.21 -3.92
C TYR A 517 -0.80 19.69 -4.13
N ILE A 518 -1.49 19.13 -5.13
CA ILE A 518 -1.61 17.69 -5.39
C ILE A 518 -0.82 17.37 -6.67
N ASN A 519 0.51 17.41 -6.54
CA ASN A 519 1.41 17.45 -7.70
C ASN A 519 1.90 16.05 -8.17
N THR A 520 1.84 15.06 -7.28
CA THR A 520 2.40 13.71 -7.49
C THR A 520 1.36 12.59 -7.39
N VAL A 521 0.09 12.92 -7.64
CA VAL A 521 -1.08 12.04 -7.46
C VAL A 521 -1.90 12.01 -8.76
N LEU A 522 -2.47 10.85 -9.07
CA LEU A 522 -3.47 10.67 -10.12
C LEU A 522 -4.86 10.99 -9.53
N ILE A 523 -5.48 12.08 -9.97
CA ILE A 523 -6.84 12.44 -9.57
C ILE A 523 -7.82 11.91 -10.63
N LEU A 524 -8.69 10.99 -10.23
CA LEU A 524 -9.74 10.42 -11.04
C LEU A 524 -11.02 11.26 -10.97
N ASN A 525 -11.82 11.20 -12.03
CA ASN A 525 -13.14 11.82 -12.07
C ASN A 525 -14.18 11.01 -11.27
N ALA A 526 -15.31 11.65 -10.98
CA ALA A 526 -16.42 11.06 -10.23
C ALA A 526 -17.53 10.47 -11.12
N TRP A 527 -17.32 10.35 -12.44
CA TRP A 527 -18.40 10.19 -13.42
C TRP A 527 -18.21 9.04 -14.42
N ASP A 528 -17.33 8.08 -14.09
CA ASP A 528 -17.13 6.87 -14.89
C ASP A 528 -16.67 5.67 -14.05
N THR A 529 -16.59 4.52 -14.70
CA THR A 529 -16.25 3.22 -14.08
C THR A 529 -14.74 2.95 -14.01
N THR A 530 -13.88 3.97 -14.00
CA THR A 530 -12.42 3.79 -13.98
C THR A 530 -11.92 3.01 -12.76
N CYS A 531 -12.51 3.26 -11.57
CA CYS A 531 -12.16 2.51 -10.36
C CYS A 531 -12.52 1.02 -10.46
N ASP A 532 -13.75 0.72 -10.89
CA ASP A 532 -14.23 -0.65 -11.09
C ASP A 532 -13.36 -1.41 -12.09
N ALA A 533 -13.04 -0.76 -13.22
CA ALA A 533 -12.19 -1.31 -14.25
C ALA A 533 -10.80 -1.68 -13.74
N MET A 534 -10.20 -0.79 -12.95
CA MET A 534 -8.92 -1.04 -12.29
C MET A 534 -9.08 -1.98 -11.09
N ASN A 535 -9.87 -3.05 -11.21
CA ASN A 535 -10.11 -4.07 -10.20
C ASN A 535 -10.56 -3.50 -8.85
N GLY A 536 -11.56 -2.62 -8.88
CA GLY A 536 -12.17 -2.04 -7.68
C GLY A 536 -11.21 -1.16 -6.90
N ALA A 537 -10.46 -0.29 -7.59
CA ALA A 537 -9.57 0.67 -6.96
C ALA A 537 -10.33 1.59 -6.00
N ASP A 538 -9.76 1.84 -4.82
CA ASP A 538 -10.20 2.86 -3.89
C ASP A 538 -9.12 3.95 -3.73
N PHE A 539 -9.32 4.86 -2.78
CA PHE A 539 -8.43 5.99 -2.54
C PHE A 539 -7.73 5.89 -1.18
N ASP A 540 -7.60 4.69 -0.63
CA ASP A 540 -7.10 4.46 0.74
C ASP A 540 -5.57 4.24 0.84
N GLY A 541 -4.87 4.39 -0.29
CA GLY A 541 -3.42 4.24 -0.44
C GLY A 541 -2.97 3.59 -1.75
N ASP A 542 -3.94 3.25 -2.59
CA ASP A 542 -3.80 2.63 -3.89
C ASP A 542 -2.94 3.44 -4.86
N THR A 543 -2.27 2.73 -5.78
CA THR A 543 -1.39 3.34 -6.78
C THR A 543 -1.66 2.81 -8.19
N SER A 544 -1.57 3.70 -9.16
CA SER A 544 -1.68 3.38 -10.59
C SER A 544 -0.36 3.67 -11.29
N MET A 545 0.09 2.74 -12.14
CA MET A 545 1.16 3.03 -13.08
C MET A 545 0.57 3.81 -14.25
N CYS A 546 1.16 4.96 -14.54
CA CYS A 546 0.74 5.85 -15.63
C CYS A 546 1.82 5.91 -16.70
N THR A 547 1.44 6.00 -17.97
CA THR A 547 2.36 6.19 -19.10
C THR A 547 1.71 6.93 -20.26
N ASP A 548 2.48 7.76 -20.95
CA ASP A 548 2.13 8.36 -22.25
C ASP A 548 2.81 7.64 -23.43
N ASN A 549 3.28 6.39 -23.24
CA ASN A 549 3.99 5.68 -24.28
C ASN A 549 3.12 5.54 -25.56
N PRO A 550 3.60 5.98 -26.73
CA PRO A 550 2.78 6.03 -27.93
C PRO A 550 2.24 4.67 -28.38
N MET A 551 3.00 3.59 -28.20
CA MET A 551 2.58 2.25 -28.62
C MET A 551 1.48 1.72 -27.70
N ILE A 552 1.58 2.01 -26.40
CA ILE A 552 0.58 1.64 -25.39
C ILE A 552 -0.71 2.45 -25.61
N LEU A 553 -0.61 3.77 -25.77
CA LEU A 553 -1.74 4.65 -26.05
C LEU A 553 -2.52 4.21 -27.29
N LYS A 554 -1.80 3.94 -28.38
CA LYS A 554 -2.37 3.52 -29.66
C LYS A 554 -3.16 2.21 -29.54
N ASN A 555 -2.64 1.24 -28.80
CA ASN A 555 -3.20 -0.11 -28.72
C ASN A 555 -4.12 -0.34 -27.50
N THR A 556 -4.45 0.72 -26.73
CA THR A 556 -5.41 0.63 -25.62
C THR A 556 -6.83 0.88 -26.12
N LEU A 557 -7.75 -0.06 -25.84
CA LEU A 557 -9.10 -0.10 -26.41
C LEU A 557 -10.18 0.63 -25.58
N ASN A 558 -9.97 0.82 -24.27
CA ASN A 558 -11.02 1.24 -23.32
C ASN A 558 -12.27 0.34 -23.37
N SER A 559 -12.05 -0.98 -23.30
CA SER A 559 -13.12 -1.96 -23.29
C SER A 559 -14.08 -1.77 -22.11
N PRO A 560 -15.37 -2.15 -22.25
CA PRO A 560 -16.37 -2.05 -21.19
C PRO A 560 -15.88 -2.63 -19.86
N THR A 561 -16.27 -1.99 -18.77
CA THR A 561 -15.89 -2.43 -17.42
C THR A 561 -16.49 -3.78 -17.10
N ILE A 562 -15.68 -4.68 -16.55
CA ILE A 562 -16.17 -5.95 -16.02
C ILE A 562 -16.64 -5.72 -14.58
N MET A 563 -17.90 -6.02 -14.33
CA MET A 563 -18.50 -6.05 -12.99
C MET A 563 -18.82 -7.49 -12.62
N CYS A 564 -18.25 -7.95 -11.51
CA CYS A 564 -18.47 -9.28 -10.99
C CYS A 564 -19.53 -9.23 -9.88
N VAL A 565 -20.48 -10.16 -9.91
CA VAL A 565 -21.47 -10.29 -8.82
C VAL A 565 -20.77 -10.80 -7.56
N GLN A 566 -20.77 -9.98 -6.52
CA GLN A 566 -20.09 -10.25 -5.25
C GLN A 566 -21.00 -10.94 -4.23
N ARG A 567 -20.53 -12.01 -3.59
CA ARG A 567 -21.24 -12.69 -2.50
C ARG A 567 -21.03 -11.92 -1.19
N LYS A 568 -22.08 -11.24 -0.70
CA LYS A 568 -21.98 -10.49 0.56
C LYS A 568 -22.10 -11.42 1.76
N ALA A 569 -21.03 -11.53 2.56
CA ALA A 569 -21.10 -12.17 3.87
C ALA A 569 -22.10 -11.45 4.79
N LYS A 570 -22.84 -12.23 5.60
CA LYS A 570 -23.85 -11.70 6.52
C LYS A 570 -23.20 -10.89 7.64
N LYS A 571 -23.73 -9.69 7.91
CA LYS A 571 -23.40 -8.92 9.12
C LYS A 571 -24.02 -9.61 10.34
N ILE A 572 -23.23 -9.81 11.39
CA ILE A 572 -23.66 -10.39 12.67
C ILE A 572 -22.99 -9.60 13.79
N VAL A 573 -23.45 -9.77 15.04
CA VAL A 573 -22.68 -9.32 16.22
C VAL A 573 -21.52 -10.29 16.43
N PRO A 574 -20.26 -9.95 16.08
CA PRO A 574 -19.20 -10.96 15.99
C PRO A 574 -18.74 -11.43 17.37
N THR A 575 -18.62 -12.75 17.53
CA THR A 575 -17.93 -13.39 18.64
C THR A 575 -16.47 -13.72 18.26
N GLU A 576 -15.66 -14.08 19.25
CA GLU A 576 -14.28 -14.52 18.99
C GLU A 576 -14.24 -15.79 18.10
N ASP A 577 -15.22 -16.69 18.27
CA ASP A 577 -15.32 -17.92 17.48
C ASP A 577 -15.64 -17.63 16.00
N ASP A 578 -16.49 -16.63 15.73
CA ASP A 578 -16.79 -16.18 14.37
C ASP A 578 -15.54 -15.63 13.67
N ILE A 579 -14.72 -14.87 14.39
CA ILE A 579 -13.46 -14.32 13.88
C ILE A 579 -12.45 -15.46 13.63
N ILE A 580 -12.32 -16.41 14.56
CA ILE A 580 -11.45 -17.59 14.39
C ILE A 580 -11.87 -18.40 13.16
N GLN A 581 -13.18 -18.57 12.94
CA GLN A 581 -13.70 -19.29 11.78
C GLN A 581 -13.43 -18.52 10.48
N ALA A 582 -13.61 -17.21 10.47
CA ALA A 582 -13.26 -16.36 9.32
C ALA A 582 -11.77 -16.49 8.96
N ASN A 583 -10.87 -16.51 9.95
CA ASN A 583 -9.44 -16.70 9.72
C ASN A 583 -9.12 -18.04 9.08
N LYS A 584 -9.76 -19.13 9.53
CA LYS A 584 -9.54 -20.47 8.94
C LYS A 584 -9.95 -20.54 7.47
N LEU A 585 -11.00 -19.79 7.09
CA LEU A 585 -11.46 -19.71 5.71
C LEU A 585 -10.49 -18.90 4.83
N ALA A 586 -9.88 -17.86 5.40
CA ALA A 586 -8.96 -16.96 4.70
C ALA A 586 -7.47 -17.38 4.78
N PHE A 587 -7.16 -18.53 5.38
CA PHE A 587 -5.80 -19.07 5.38
C PHE A 587 -5.42 -19.53 3.96
N ASN A 588 -4.20 -19.16 3.56
CA ASN A 588 -3.62 -19.31 2.21
C ASN A 588 -4.12 -18.24 1.20
N ASP A 589 -3.28 -17.95 0.20
CA ASP A 589 -3.54 -16.94 -0.84
C ASP A 589 -3.52 -17.60 -2.24
N ASP A 590 -4.70 -17.66 -2.88
CA ASP A 590 -4.88 -18.26 -4.21
C ASP A 590 -4.78 -17.22 -5.34
N ILE A 591 -4.68 -15.93 -5.04
CA ILE A 591 -4.66 -14.84 -6.05
C ILE A 591 -3.51 -15.07 -7.04
N GLY A 592 -2.33 -15.42 -6.54
CA GLY A 592 -1.16 -15.71 -7.37
C GLY A 592 -1.37 -16.92 -8.29
N ILE A 593 -2.06 -17.95 -7.80
CA ILE A 593 -2.36 -19.17 -8.55
C ILE A 593 -3.36 -18.86 -9.68
N ILE A 594 -4.45 -18.15 -9.35
CA ILE A 594 -5.46 -17.72 -10.32
C ILE A 594 -4.82 -16.88 -11.43
N THR A 595 -3.97 -15.91 -11.05
CA THR A 595 -3.28 -15.03 -12.02
C THR A 595 -2.34 -15.81 -12.96
N ASN A 596 -1.65 -16.84 -12.43
CA ASN A 596 -0.80 -17.71 -13.25
C ASN A 596 -1.61 -18.56 -14.23
N HIS A 597 -2.79 -19.03 -13.82
CA HIS A 597 -3.71 -19.72 -14.73
C HIS A 597 -4.19 -18.81 -15.85
N VAL A 598 -4.62 -17.58 -15.55
CA VAL A 598 -5.00 -16.57 -16.55
C VAL A 598 -3.85 -16.29 -17.53
N THR A 599 -2.64 -16.11 -17.01
CA THR A 599 -1.43 -15.91 -17.84
C THR A 599 -1.18 -17.09 -18.79
N SER A 600 -1.38 -18.32 -18.31
CA SER A 600 -1.25 -19.53 -19.13
C SER A 600 -2.32 -19.60 -20.22
N MET A 601 -3.54 -19.09 -19.95
CA MET A 601 -4.60 -19.01 -20.94
C MET A 601 -4.24 -18.05 -22.09
N PHE A 602 -3.58 -16.91 -21.81
CA PHE A 602 -3.07 -16.02 -22.87
C PHE A 602 -2.07 -16.72 -23.80
N ASP A 603 -1.12 -17.50 -23.27
CA ASP A 603 -0.16 -18.25 -24.09
C ASP A 603 -0.85 -19.25 -25.03
N VAL A 604 -1.90 -19.91 -24.54
CA VAL A 604 -2.69 -20.84 -25.35
C VAL A 604 -3.56 -20.09 -26.36
N GLN A 605 -4.18 -18.98 -25.96
CA GLN A 605 -5.06 -18.16 -26.80
C GLN A 605 -4.31 -17.60 -28.01
N ALA A 606 -3.06 -17.16 -27.83
CA ALA A 606 -2.22 -16.64 -28.91
C ALA A 606 -1.94 -17.64 -30.06
N LYS A 607 -2.23 -18.94 -29.87
CA LYS A 607 -2.07 -19.99 -30.88
C LYS A 607 -3.30 -20.16 -31.77
N PHE A 608 -4.41 -19.47 -31.47
CA PHE A 608 -5.67 -19.54 -32.19
C PHE A 608 -5.97 -18.24 -32.93
N PRO A 609 -6.63 -18.29 -34.11
CA PRO A 609 -7.16 -17.09 -34.77
C PRO A 609 -8.22 -16.39 -33.91
N PRO A 610 -8.27 -15.04 -33.87
CA PRO A 610 -9.25 -14.29 -33.04
C PRO A 610 -10.72 -14.70 -33.25
N GLU A 611 -11.08 -15.08 -34.48
CA GLU A 611 -12.45 -15.48 -34.82
C GLU A 611 -12.79 -16.93 -34.45
N SER A 612 -11.81 -17.72 -34.00
CA SER A 612 -12.03 -19.14 -33.69
C SER A 612 -12.84 -19.31 -32.40
N LYS A 613 -13.54 -20.44 -32.30
CA LYS A 613 -14.30 -20.79 -31.10
C LYS A 613 -13.39 -20.91 -29.88
N GLU A 614 -12.19 -21.47 -30.06
CA GLU A 614 -11.18 -21.66 -29.02
C GLU A 614 -10.69 -20.31 -28.48
N TYR A 615 -10.41 -19.34 -29.36
CA TYR A 615 -9.99 -18.00 -28.95
C TYR A 615 -11.06 -17.30 -28.11
N LYS A 616 -12.31 -17.28 -28.58
CA LYS A 616 -13.46 -16.66 -27.88
C LYS A 616 -13.76 -17.36 -26.55
N THR A 617 -13.60 -18.68 -26.49
CA THR A 617 -13.75 -19.44 -25.23
C THR A 617 -12.67 -19.06 -24.20
N LEU A 618 -11.43 -18.88 -24.64
CA LEU A 618 -10.34 -18.46 -23.76
C LEU A 618 -10.48 -16.99 -23.34
N GLU A 619 -10.95 -16.12 -24.22
CA GLU A 619 -11.24 -14.71 -23.92
C GLU A 619 -12.27 -14.59 -22.78
N TYR A 620 -13.38 -15.30 -22.91
CA TYR A 620 -14.39 -15.43 -21.86
C TYR A 620 -13.77 -15.92 -20.53
N ARG A 621 -12.97 -17.00 -20.56
CA ARG A 621 -12.34 -17.56 -19.35
C ARG A 621 -11.32 -16.62 -18.71
N ILE A 622 -10.59 -15.85 -19.51
CA ILE A 622 -9.65 -14.83 -19.05
C ILE A 622 -10.41 -13.71 -18.31
N MET A 623 -11.56 -13.27 -18.84
CA MET A 623 -12.42 -12.29 -18.17
C MET A 623 -12.98 -12.83 -16.85
N CYS A 624 -13.45 -14.09 -16.83
CA CYS A 624 -13.85 -14.77 -15.59
C CYS A 624 -12.70 -14.89 -14.57
N GLY A 625 -11.45 -14.81 -15.00
CA GLY A 625 -10.29 -14.73 -14.11
C GLY A 625 -10.38 -13.56 -13.12
N GLN A 626 -11.00 -12.43 -13.49
CA GLN A 626 -11.24 -11.30 -12.58
C GLN A 626 -12.20 -11.69 -11.44
N LEU A 627 -13.30 -12.37 -11.76
CA LEU A 627 -14.27 -12.86 -10.76
C LEU A 627 -13.58 -13.77 -9.74
N TYR A 628 -12.81 -14.76 -10.20
CA TYR A 628 -12.09 -15.65 -9.30
C TYR A 628 -11.07 -14.92 -8.42
N GLN A 629 -10.37 -13.91 -8.96
CA GLN A 629 -9.47 -13.08 -8.15
C GLN A 629 -10.23 -12.32 -7.07
N GLN A 630 -11.36 -11.69 -7.41
CA GLN A 630 -12.14 -10.93 -6.43
C GLN A 630 -12.74 -11.84 -5.35
N ASN A 631 -13.28 -13.01 -5.72
CA ASN A 631 -13.76 -14.03 -4.77
C ASN A 631 -12.68 -14.59 -3.84
N SER A 632 -11.39 -14.47 -4.20
CA SER A 632 -10.27 -14.87 -3.34
C SER A 632 -9.81 -13.73 -2.42
N ILE A 633 -10.23 -12.49 -2.69
CA ILE A 633 -9.94 -11.31 -1.88
C ILE A 633 -11.02 -11.10 -0.82
N ASP A 634 -12.28 -11.24 -1.22
CA ASP A 634 -13.48 -11.07 -0.41
C ASP A 634 -13.84 -12.32 0.41
#